data_AF-A0A6A3VHB8-F1
#
_entry.id   AF-A0A6A3VHB8-F1
#
_cell.length_a   1.000
_cell.length_b   1.000
_cell.length_c   1.000
_cell.angle_alpha   90.00
_cell.angle_beta   90.00
_cell.angle_gamma   90.00
#
_symmetry.space_group_name_H-M   'P 1'
#
loop_
_entity.id
_entity.type
_entity.pdbx_description
1 polymer ?
#
loop_
_entity_poly.entity_id
_entity_poly.type
_entity_poly.pdbx_seq_one_letter_code
_entity_poly.pdbx_strand_id
1 'polypeptide(L)'
;MMAEHNPFAQQFLNYAEKLRADRAEGKDVVVLVYRLHEKKTNPRTHNLPTVSEVGATLIEDSNLDNPRDILLWAKDHRLLRLFELNSMCDPLQYPLLLPHGELGWAFTDEYADNIERMSKREMFLREHVAYRLFQKVDDELALHQGGRLFQQYCVDQRAKCEQEQLRWIASHQAELRAEQYRGVQDALLNEPTTVLNEGEGLLTEYDRETGTLQHPDGDQRCPDHFLNQIGKRIVLPSTHSGSPRAMYKSYQYSMAIVREYGNPDVFVPMTCNPTWEEIEEKIPEPNQSAQDRPDIVARVWQQKLAELLKDLDEGVLGRVMARIYVVEFQKRGLPHAHILVILADEDKPRRREIIDKLVSAELPDAELNPRLYETILTSMMHGPCGAANPNSPCMKDGKCTKGYPKPLVEVTQGNVNGFPVYRRRRRPPDVLKFRGREYDNATINQWVVPYNPYLSQKYNCHINVEVCTALTAVKYLYKYVYKGSDKAVITIETVNGESHRGTIEPNEILRYLNARYISPVEACMRLLDFSVQGKTHSIVQLTIHLENEQLVTFRSSDNPDQVLTRGRHTMLTRFFELCASEAPENQEEKAMVYQDIPKKFRWDAKPKKWVRRKQFQAAIGRMVHVSPRDMNKFYMRVLLCRRKGPQSFEQLRTVDGVTYETYRQAALKLGYLEDDAEWVACMTEAAALKKPYELRQLFATIIVYSQVSEIRQLWDQFYDDLSQDYAYTYRALQGQEKEDLIQFKTLKSLHDLLQINGYAVADFDDLPQLHQYPALVVDSLLRNSLLRRELEGYDQSILQSIVDQENQLNDGQRAIYDEILQAVDGTAVGEILFFIDGPGGTGKSTLLGHILAKVRLSDKIAIAVASSGIASLLIMGAFNVQNTSQVERQVDVCDLQAIQPEDADSEDQFGNLG
;
A
#
# COMPACT_ATOMS: atom_id res chain seq x y z
N MET A 1 -36.71 4.02 35.33
CA MET A 1 -35.29 3.65 35.20
C MET A 1 -34.48 4.69 34.41
N MET A 2 -34.35 4.67 33.06
CA MET A 2 -33.48 5.64 32.36
C MET A 2 -33.85 7.11 32.61
N ALA A 3 -35.15 7.43 32.66
CA ALA A 3 -35.61 8.79 32.98
C ALA A 3 -35.27 9.24 34.41
N GLU A 4 -35.02 8.30 35.32
CA GLU A 4 -34.71 8.56 36.74
C GLU A 4 -33.20 8.53 37.00
N HIS A 5 -32.45 7.67 36.31
CA HIS A 5 -31.05 7.39 36.61
C HIS A 5 -30.05 7.86 35.56
N ASN A 6 -30.44 8.02 34.29
CA ASN A 6 -29.52 8.42 33.23
C ASN A 6 -29.61 9.94 32.96
N PRO A 7 -28.59 10.72 33.37
CA PRO A 7 -28.60 12.17 33.19
C PRO A 7 -28.55 12.59 31.70
N PHE A 8 -28.02 11.74 30.82
CA PHE A 8 -27.95 11.98 29.38
C PHE A 8 -29.28 11.67 28.69
N ALA A 9 -30.00 10.62 29.12
CA ALA A 9 -31.34 10.30 28.60
C ALA A 9 -32.35 11.43 28.89
N GLN A 10 -32.24 12.08 30.06
CA GLN A 10 -33.02 13.28 30.41
C GLN A 10 -32.74 14.47 29.46
N GLN A 11 -31.55 14.51 28.84
CA GLN A 11 -31.19 15.55 27.87
C GLN A 11 -31.79 15.31 26.47
N PHE A 12 -31.96 14.05 26.06
CA PHE A 12 -32.51 13.66 24.74
C PHE A 12 -33.97 14.05 24.53
N LEU A 13 -34.80 14.02 25.58
CA LEU A 13 -36.20 14.43 25.51
C LEU A 13 -36.34 15.87 24.99
N ASN A 14 -35.38 16.74 25.31
CA ASN A 14 -35.40 18.14 24.90
C ASN A 14 -35.09 18.33 23.40
N TYR A 15 -34.27 17.48 22.79
CA TYR A 15 -34.03 17.53 21.34
C TYR A 15 -35.26 17.08 20.56
N ALA A 16 -35.94 16.02 21.00
CA ALA A 16 -37.19 15.60 20.39
C ALA A 16 -38.29 16.67 20.51
N GLU A 17 -38.36 17.37 21.65
CA GLU A 17 -39.25 18.52 21.85
C GLU A 17 -38.88 19.69 20.93
N LYS A 18 -37.58 20.03 20.81
CA LYS A 18 -37.09 21.07 19.89
C LYS A 18 -37.34 20.70 18.42
N LEU A 19 -37.11 19.45 18.00
CA LEU A 19 -37.39 18.99 16.65
C LEU A 19 -38.90 19.03 16.33
N ARG A 20 -39.75 18.72 17.31
CA ARG A 20 -41.21 18.88 17.19
C ARG A 20 -41.61 20.35 17.12
N ALA A 21 -40.98 21.22 17.93
CA ALA A 21 -41.21 22.66 17.89
C ALA A 21 -40.74 23.27 16.58
N ASP A 22 -39.55 22.92 16.10
CA ASP A 22 -38.98 23.34 14.81
C ASP A 22 -39.89 22.89 13.65
N ARG A 23 -40.39 21.65 13.67
CA ARG A 23 -41.41 21.18 12.71
C ARG A 23 -42.72 21.95 12.82
N ALA A 24 -43.16 22.30 14.03
CA ALA A 24 -44.38 23.07 14.26
C ALA A 24 -44.23 24.54 13.85
N GLU A 25 -43.02 25.09 13.92
CA GLU A 25 -42.62 26.41 13.44
C GLU A 25 -42.33 26.45 11.93
N GLY A 26 -42.50 25.32 11.22
CA GLY A 26 -42.29 25.22 9.79
C GLY A 26 -40.82 25.27 9.35
N LYS A 27 -39.87 24.97 10.25
CA LYS A 27 -38.46 24.86 9.89
C LYS A 27 -38.23 23.56 9.11
N ASP A 28 -37.56 23.67 7.97
CA ASP A 28 -37.25 22.53 7.11
C ASP A 28 -36.31 21.55 7.82
N VAL A 29 -36.79 20.33 8.02
CA VAL A 29 -35.95 19.21 8.44
C VAL A 29 -35.38 18.57 7.19
N VAL A 30 -34.10 18.79 6.93
CA VAL A 30 -33.40 18.18 5.80
C VAL A 30 -33.25 16.68 6.05
N VAL A 31 -33.91 15.85 5.24
CA VAL A 31 -33.69 14.41 5.24
C VAL A 31 -32.53 14.10 4.31
N LEU A 32 -31.43 13.57 4.86
CA LEU A 32 -30.31 13.08 4.07
C LEU A 32 -30.50 11.59 3.78
N VAL A 33 -30.44 11.21 2.50
CA VAL A 33 -30.43 9.83 2.06
C VAL A 33 -29.05 9.48 1.54
N TYR A 34 -28.45 8.47 2.15
CA TYR A 34 -27.18 7.89 1.71
C TYR A 34 -27.46 6.72 0.77
N ARG A 35 -27.00 6.80 -0.49
CA ARG A 35 -27.09 5.71 -1.47
C ARG A 35 -25.72 5.08 -1.67
N LEU A 36 -25.69 3.75 -1.63
CA LEU A 36 -24.50 2.94 -1.93
C LEU A 36 -24.51 2.55 -3.41
N HIS A 37 -23.36 2.68 -4.07
CA HIS A 37 -23.19 2.37 -5.49
C HIS A 37 -22.15 1.26 -5.70
N GLU A 38 -22.43 0.37 -6.67
CA GLU A 38 -21.46 -0.59 -7.18
C GLU A 38 -20.56 0.09 -8.23
N LYS A 39 -19.25 -0.09 -8.16
CA LYS A 39 -18.32 0.36 -9.22
C LYS A 39 -17.94 -0.83 -10.11
N LYS A 40 -18.65 -1.01 -11.23
CA LYS A 40 -18.47 -2.16 -12.14
C LYS A 40 -17.07 -2.29 -12.74
N THR A 41 -16.30 -1.20 -12.79
CA THR A 41 -14.88 -1.22 -13.21
C THR A 41 -13.95 -1.81 -12.16
N ASN A 42 -14.35 -1.85 -10.89
CA ASN A 42 -13.60 -2.51 -9.81
C ASN A 42 -14.52 -3.40 -8.94
N PRO A 43 -15.07 -4.49 -9.50
CA PRO A 43 -16.07 -5.35 -8.84
C PRO A 43 -15.46 -6.22 -7.73
N ARG A 44 -14.20 -6.02 -7.35
CA ARG A 44 -13.55 -6.81 -6.30
C ARG A 44 -13.70 -6.15 -4.94
N THR A 45 -13.54 -4.84 -4.87
CA THR A 45 -13.63 -4.04 -3.64
C THR A 45 -14.95 -3.27 -3.53
N HIS A 46 -15.57 -2.88 -4.65
CA HIS A 46 -16.74 -1.99 -4.69
C HIS A 46 -18.05 -2.74 -4.97
N ASN A 47 -18.32 -3.80 -4.21
CA ASN A 47 -19.57 -4.57 -4.29
C ASN A 47 -20.64 -4.00 -3.35
N LEU A 48 -21.92 -4.16 -3.68
CA LEU A 48 -23.01 -3.85 -2.74
C LEU A 48 -23.10 -4.91 -1.64
N PRO A 49 -23.51 -4.54 -0.41
CA PRO A 49 -23.88 -5.50 0.61
C PRO A 49 -24.97 -6.45 0.10
N THR A 50 -24.80 -7.73 0.39
CA THR A 50 -25.77 -8.77 0.01
C THR A 50 -26.65 -9.21 1.18
N VAL A 51 -26.39 -8.68 2.37
CA VAL A 51 -27.15 -8.90 3.61
C VAL A 51 -27.49 -7.56 4.26
N SER A 52 -28.55 -7.55 5.07
CA SER A 52 -29.01 -6.35 5.77
C SER A 52 -28.25 -6.14 7.09
N GLU A 53 -27.01 -5.67 7.00
CA GLU A 53 -26.09 -5.48 8.13
C GLU A 53 -25.75 -3.99 8.38
N VAL A 54 -25.38 -3.64 9.62
CA VAL A 54 -24.78 -2.34 9.94
C VAL A 54 -23.32 -2.34 9.48
N GLY A 55 -22.84 -1.27 8.86
CA GLY A 55 -21.42 -1.10 8.55
C GLY A 55 -21.01 0.36 8.60
N ALA A 56 -19.75 0.63 8.92
CA ALA A 56 -19.19 1.98 8.86
C ALA A 56 -18.56 2.20 7.51
N THR A 57 -18.70 3.43 7.07
CA THR A 57 -18.04 3.97 5.90
C THR A 57 -17.10 5.06 6.37
N LEU A 58 -15.80 4.76 6.34
CA LEU A 58 -14.76 5.74 6.65
C LEU A 58 -14.40 6.47 5.37
N ILE A 59 -14.72 7.77 5.33
CA ILE A 59 -14.39 8.63 4.21
C ILE A 59 -12.87 8.87 4.25
N GLU A 60 -12.20 8.66 3.13
CA GLU A 60 -10.81 9.09 2.93
C GLU A 60 -10.84 10.60 2.62
N ASP A 61 -11.21 11.44 3.58
CA ASP A 61 -10.98 12.87 3.48
C ASP A 61 -9.64 13.19 4.16
N SER A 62 -8.71 13.82 3.44
CA SER A 62 -7.38 14.18 3.94
C SER A 62 -7.40 15.20 5.10
N ASN A 63 -8.58 15.43 5.70
CA ASN A 63 -8.88 16.43 6.71
C ASN A 63 -8.72 15.83 8.12
N LEU A 64 -7.49 15.43 8.46
CA LEU A 64 -7.13 14.90 9.78
C LEU A 64 -7.09 15.99 10.88
N ASP A 65 -7.06 17.26 10.47
CA ASP A 65 -6.89 18.42 11.36
C ASP A 65 -8.16 18.80 12.12
N ASN A 66 -9.33 18.37 11.64
CA ASN A 66 -10.61 18.68 12.26
C ASN A 66 -11.15 17.46 13.04
N PRO A 67 -11.35 17.57 14.37
CA PRO A 67 -11.99 16.49 15.11
C PRO A 67 -13.46 16.33 14.70
N ARG A 68 -14.02 15.11 14.83
CA ARG A 68 -15.48 14.97 14.75
C ARG A 68 -16.04 15.47 16.05
N ASP A 69 -16.83 16.53 15.95
CA ASP A 69 -17.40 17.18 17.11
C ASP A 69 -18.89 16.97 17.18
N ILE A 70 -19.35 16.69 18.39
CA ILE A 70 -20.75 16.76 18.75
C ILE A 70 -20.99 18.15 19.31
N LEU A 71 -21.75 18.96 18.56
CA LEU A 71 -22.22 20.25 19.04
C LEU A 71 -23.50 20.03 19.86
N LEU A 72 -23.42 20.26 21.16
CA LEU A 72 -24.57 20.24 22.07
C LEU A 72 -25.13 21.64 22.24
N TRP A 73 -26.45 21.75 22.13
CA TRP A 73 -27.18 22.95 22.49
C TRP A 73 -27.74 22.81 23.90
N ALA A 74 -27.11 23.46 24.87
CA ALA A 74 -27.55 23.43 26.26
C ALA A 74 -28.86 24.23 26.46
N LYS A 75 -29.61 23.89 27.51
CA LYS A 75 -30.89 24.56 27.86
C LYS A 75 -30.74 26.06 28.15
N ASP A 76 -29.55 26.49 28.54
CA ASP A 76 -29.21 27.89 28.77
C ASP A 76 -28.71 28.59 27.49
N HIS A 77 -28.96 28.01 26.32
CA HIS A 77 -28.59 28.52 25.00
C HIS A 77 -27.08 28.60 24.74
N ARG A 78 -26.26 27.90 25.53
CA ARG A 78 -24.83 27.73 25.24
C ARG A 78 -24.60 26.59 24.24
N LEU A 79 -23.72 26.83 23.29
CA LEU A 79 -23.19 25.80 22.41
C LEU A 79 -21.97 25.16 23.10
N LEU A 80 -22.04 23.87 23.38
CA LEU A 80 -20.92 23.08 23.91
C LEU A 80 -20.38 22.21 22.78
N ARG A 81 -19.07 22.24 22.55
CA ARG A 81 -18.39 21.37 21.58
C ARG A 81 -17.78 20.21 22.34
N LEU A 82 -18.24 18.99 22.07
CA LEU A 82 -17.64 17.76 22.60
C LEU A 82 -16.88 17.04 21.49
N PHE A 83 -15.64 16.68 21.78
CA PHE A 83 -14.82 15.84 20.91
C PHE A 83 -15.23 14.38 21.05
N GLU A 84 -15.16 13.59 19.97
CA GLU A 84 -15.53 12.15 19.94
C GLU A 84 -14.88 11.24 21.01
N LEU A 85 -13.74 11.65 21.57
CA LEU A 85 -12.99 10.97 22.65
C LEU A 85 -13.39 11.45 24.06
N ASN A 86 -14.37 12.32 24.18
CA ASN A 86 -14.91 12.73 25.47
C ASN A 86 -15.72 11.56 26.07
N SER A 87 -15.53 11.30 27.36
CA SER A 87 -16.21 10.19 28.05
C SER A 87 -17.74 10.32 28.05
N MET A 88 -18.30 11.51 27.84
CA MET A 88 -19.74 11.71 27.72
C MET A 88 -20.30 11.34 26.34
N CYS A 89 -19.46 11.18 25.31
CA CYS A 89 -19.93 10.90 23.95
C CYS A 89 -20.67 9.56 23.82
N ASP A 90 -20.16 8.51 24.45
CA ASP A 90 -20.79 7.19 24.42
C ASP A 90 -22.19 7.18 25.04
N PRO A 91 -22.40 7.64 26.30
CA PRO A 91 -23.75 7.68 26.89
C PRO A 91 -24.68 8.71 26.26
N LEU A 92 -24.16 9.75 25.60
CA LEU A 92 -24.95 10.64 24.75
C LEU A 92 -25.39 9.92 23.46
N GLN A 93 -24.52 9.21 22.77
CA GLN A 93 -24.88 8.58 21.49
C GLN A 93 -25.70 7.31 21.68
N TYR A 94 -25.48 6.58 22.78
CA TYR A 94 -26.07 5.27 23.05
C TYR A 94 -26.79 5.18 24.41
N PRO A 95 -27.73 6.08 24.73
CA PRO A 95 -28.39 6.10 26.03
C PRO A 95 -29.21 4.83 26.31
N LEU A 96 -29.64 4.10 25.27
CA LEU A 96 -30.33 2.81 25.40
C LEU A 96 -29.39 1.65 25.73
N LEU A 97 -28.10 1.74 25.35
CA LEU A 97 -27.10 0.70 25.67
C LEU A 97 -26.45 0.96 27.04
N LEU A 98 -26.49 2.20 27.51
CA LEU A 98 -25.87 2.72 28.73
C LEU A 98 -26.97 3.29 29.65
N PRO A 99 -27.82 2.43 30.24
CA PRO A 99 -29.06 2.84 30.90
C PRO A 99 -28.87 3.65 32.18
N HIS A 100 -27.67 3.67 32.77
CA HIS A 100 -27.35 4.49 33.94
C HIS A 100 -26.49 5.71 33.59
N GLY A 101 -26.17 5.91 32.31
CA GLY A 101 -25.32 7.03 31.86
C GLY A 101 -23.85 6.81 32.17
N GLU A 102 -23.40 5.55 32.13
CA GLU A 102 -22.02 5.16 32.35
C GLU A 102 -21.10 5.87 31.36
N LEU A 103 -20.14 6.62 31.88
CA LEU A 103 -19.16 7.32 31.08
C LEU A 103 -18.36 6.33 30.22
N GLY A 104 -18.10 6.70 28.97
CA GLY A 104 -17.15 6.03 28.09
C GLY A 104 -15.70 6.29 28.50
N TRP A 105 -14.77 5.83 27.68
CA TRP A 105 -13.34 6.02 27.90
C TRP A 105 -12.91 7.50 27.83
N ALA A 106 -11.95 7.89 28.65
CA ALA A 106 -11.20 9.13 28.53
C ALA A 106 -9.69 8.85 28.43
N PHE A 107 -8.94 9.76 27.80
CA PHE A 107 -7.47 9.66 27.67
C PHE A 107 -6.74 9.61 29.02
N THR A 108 -7.36 10.09 30.09
CA THR A 108 -6.83 10.07 31.46
C THR A 108 -7.17 8.80 32.23
N ASP A 109 -7.89 7.85 31.64
CA ASP A 109 -8.27 6.61 32.33
C ASP A 109 -7.03 5.74 32.56
N GLU A 110 -6.76 5.42 33.81
CA GLU A 110 -5.65 4.54 34.20
C GLU A 110 -6.13 3.11 34.46
N TYR A 111 -5.23 2.13 34.33
CA TYR A 111 -5.51 0.78 34.80
C TYR A 111 -5.72 0.76 36.32
N ALA A 112 -6.61 -0.12 36.77
CA ALA A 112 -6.78 -0.37 38.20
C ALA A 112 -5.47 -0.81 38.86
N ASP A 113 -5.38 -0.59 40.18
CA ASP A 113 -4.28 -1.03 41.04
C ASP A 113 -2.88 -0.50 40.65
N ASN A 114 -2.81 0.64 39.95
CA ASN A 114 -1.55 1.22 39.45
C ASN A 114 -0.77 0.25 38.54
N ILE A 115 -1.45 -0.65 37.83
CA ILE A 115 -0.80 -1.58 36.91
C ILE A 115 -0.20 -0.80 35.75
N GLU A 116 1.08 -1.03 35.48
CA GLU A 116 1.76 -0.49 34.31
C GLU A 116 1.78 -1.52 33.18
N ARG A 117 1.16 -1.17 32.05
CA ARG A 117 1.16 -1.98 30.82
C ARG A 117 1.98 -1.28 29.76
N MET A 118 2.97 -1.97 29.20
CA MET A 118 3.92 -1.39 28.24
C MET A 118 4.61 -0.12 28.76
N SER A 119 4.86 -0.04 30.07
CA SER A 119 5.42 1.12 30.77
C SER A 119 4.52 2.37 30.76
N LYS A 120 3.20 2.18 30.59
CA LYS A 120 2.18 3.22 30.71
C LYS A 120 1.14 2.84 31.77
N ARG A 121 0.60 3.84 32.45
CA ARG A 121 -0.50 3.69 33.42
C ARG A 121 -1.85 3.93 32.76
N GLU A 122 -1.86 4.73 31.70
CA GLU A 122 -3.03 5.07 30.92
C GLU A 122 -3.48 3.86 30.08
N MET A 123 -4.76 3.55 30.16
CA MET A 123 -5.41 2.48 29.40
C MET A 123 -5.74 2.97 28.00
N PHE A 124 -5.49 2.14 26.98
CA PHE A 124 -5.85 2.49 25.61
C PHE A 124 -7.35 2.30 25.35
N LEU A 125 -7.96 3.19 24.53
CA LEU A 125 -9.37 3.11 24.13
C LEU A 125 -9.78 1.71 23.65
N ARG A 126 -8.95 1.07 22.81
CA ARG A 126 -9.21 -0.30 22.31
C ARG A 126 -9.39 -1.30 23.45
N GLU A 127 -8.56 -1.22 24.49
CA GLU A 127 -8.62 -2.16 25.62
C GLU A 127 -9.85 -1.90 26.49
N HIS A 128 -10.23 -0.64 26.70
CA HIS A 128 -11.49 -0.29 27.35
C HIS A 128 -12.68 -0.88 26.60
N VAL A 129 -12.73 -0.73 25.27
CA VAL A 129 -13.80 -1.29 24.45
C VAL A 129 -13.77 -2.81 24.46
N ALA A 130 -12.58 -3.42 24.31
CA ALA A 130 -12.43 -4.87 24.38
C ALA A 130 -12.95 -5.43 25.70
N TYR A 131 -12.69 -4.75 26.83
CA TYR A 131 -13.25 -5.10 28.13
C TYR A 131 -14.79 -5.05 28.16
N ARG A 132 -15.41 -4.05 27.51
CA ARG A 132 -16.88 -3.96 27.38
C ARG A 132 -17.50 -5.00 26.44
N LEU A 133 -16.73 -5.60 25.53
CA LEU A 133 -17.23 -6.67 24.66
C LEU A 133 -17.41 -8.01 25.40
N PHE A 134 -17.00 -8.13 26.66
CA PHE A 134 -17.24 -9.30 27.49
C PHE A 134 -18.40 -9.06 28.45
N GLN A 135 -19.50 -9.78 28.22
CA GLN A 135 -20.64 -9.84 29.12
C GLN A 135 -20.23 -10.41 30.49
N LYS A 136 -20.55 -9.69 31.57
CA LYS A 136 -20.29 -10.09 32.96
C LYS A 136 -21.55 -10.63 33.63
N VAL A 137 -21.37 -11.41 34.69
CA VAL A 137 -22.46 -12.11 35.40
C VAL A 137 -23.44 -11.13 36.07
N ASP A 138 -23.01 -9.92 36.38
CA ASP A 138 -23.81 -8.85 36.99
C ASP A 138 -23.75 -7.55 36.16
N ASP A 139 -23.67 -7.66 34.83
CA ASP A 139 -23.55 -6.49 33.95
C ASP A 139 -24.89 -5.76 33.83
N GLU A 140 -25.00 -4.56 34.43
CA GLU A 140 -26.16 -3.68 34.30
C GLU A 140 -26.24 -3.01 32.90
N LEU A 141 -25.20 -3.19 32.07
CA LEU A 141 -25.15 -2.70 30.70
C LEU A 141 -26.09 -3.48 29.78
N ALA A 142 -26.91 -2.76 29.03
CA ALA A 142 -27.79 -3.34 28.01
C ALA A 142 -27.07 -3.62 26.68
N LEU A 143 -25.73 -3.51 26.67
CA LEU A 143 -24.89 -3.51 25.47
C LEU A 143 -25.16 -4.74 24.59
N HIS A 144 -25.11 -5.93 25.17
CA HIS A 144 -25.25 -7.20 24.45
C HIS A 144 -26.70 -7.53 24.04
N GLN A 145 -27.69 -6.80 24.55
CA GLN A 145 -29.10 -6.97 24.21
C GLN A 145 -29.54 -6.05 23.05
N GLY A 146 -28.69 -5.10 22.64
CA GLY A 146 -29.05 -4.04 21.70
C GLY A 146 -29.22 -4.43 20.22
N GLY A 147 -28.91 -5.67 19.83
CA GLY A 147 -29.03 -6.15 18.44
C GLY A 147 -28.35 -5.24 17.42
N ARG A 148 -29.12 -4.65 16.50
CA ARG A 148 -28.61 -3.65 15.54
C ARG A 148 -27.90 -2.46 16.19
N LEU A 149 -28.39 -1.99 17.33
CA LEU A 149 -27.77 -0.87 18.03
C LEU A 149 -26.39 -1.26 18.61
N PHE A 150 -26.23 -2.52 19.01
CA PHE A 150 -24.94 -3.07 19.43
C PHE A 150 -23.96 -3.23 18.26
N GLN A 151 -24.44 -3.65 17.08
CA GLN A 151 -23.62 -3.67 15.86
C GLN A 151 -23.07 -2.26 15.55
N GLN A 152 -23.93 -1.24 15.63
CA GLN A 152 -23.55 0.15 15.42
C GLN A 152 -22.48 0.59 16.43
N TYR A 153 -22.69 0.30 17.72
CA TYR A 153 -21.71 0.58 18.76
C TYR A 153 -20.33 -0.05 18.43
N CYS A 154 -20.28 -1.34 18.09
CA CYS A 154 -19.01 -2.02 17.80
C CYS A 154 -18.24 -1.37 16.65
N VAL A 155 -18.95 -1.05 15.58
CA VAL A 155 -18.37 -0.43 14.39
C VAL A 155 -17.89 1.00 14.68
N ASP A 156 -18.69 1.79 15.40
CA ASP A 156 -18.31 3.14 15.81
C ASP A 156 -17.08 3.13 16.72
N GLN A 157 -17.01 2.23 17.70
CA GLN A 157 -15.85 2.11 18.57
C GLN A 157 -14.59 1.72 17.78
N ARG A 158 -14.72 0.86 16.76
CA ARG A 158 -13.59 0.55 15.87
C ARG A 158 -13.12 1.78 15.10
N ALA A 159 -14.06 2.57 14.56
CA ALA A 159 -13.76 3.82 13.86
C ALA A 159 -13.04 4.81 14.79
N LYS A 160 -13.54 5.01 16.02
CA LYS A 160 -12.91 5.85 17.05
C LYS A 160 -11.48 5.41 17.36
N CYS A 161 -11.24 4.10 17.55
CA CYS A 161 -9.90 3.55 17.78
C CYS A 161 -8.94 3.78 16.61
N GLU A 162 -9.42 3.73 15.37
CA GLU A 162 -8.57 3.98 14.20
C GLU A 162 -8.22 5.46 14.05
N GLN A 163 -9.22 6.33 14.23
CA GLN A 163 -9.04 7.77 14.15
C GLN A 163 -8.06 8.27 15.20
N GLU A 164 -8.14 7.77 16.44
CA GLU A 164 -7.21 8.10 17.51
C GLU A 164 -5.76 7.76 17.12
N GLN A 165 -5.53 6.57 16.57
CA GLN A 165 -4.20 6.15 16.12
C GLN A 165 -3.67 7.02 14.98
N LEU A 166 -4.53 7.35 13.99
CA LEU A 166 -4.15 8.20 12.87
C LEU A 166 -3.86 9.63 13.32
N ARG A 167 -4.67 10.20 14.21
CA ARG A 167 -4.43 11.53 14.80
C ARG A 167 -3.13 11.56 15.58
N TRP A 168 -2.83 10.54 16.39
CA TRP A 168 -1.55 10.46 17.08
C TRP A 168 -0.38 10.49 16.10
N ILE A 169 -0.45 9.71 15.01
CA ILE A 169 0.60 9.69 13.99
C ILE A 169 0.72 11.07 13.32
N ALA A 170 -0.39 11.72 12.98
CA ALA A 170 -0.43 13.02 12.34
C ALA A 170 0.14 14.14 13.24
N SER A 171 -0.29 14.21 14.50
CA SER A 171 0.13 15.25 15.43
C SER A 171 1.59 15.13 15.89
N HIS A 172 2.17 13.94 15.81
CA HIS A 172 3.57 13.68 16.17
C HIS A 172 4.51 13.63 14.96
N GLN A 173 4.05 14.02 13.75
CA GLN A 173 4.90 14.06 12.54
C GLN A 173 6.11 15.01 12.68
N ALA A 174 5.98 16.09 13.46
CA ALA A 174 7.07 17.02 13.71
C ALA A 174 8.22 16.38 14.53
N GLU A 175 7.88 15.41 15.38
CA GLU A 175 8.81 14.68 16.24
C GLU A 175 9.37 13.41 15.59
N LEU A 176 8.81 12.93 14.49
CA LEU A 176 9.21 11.67 13.87
C LEU A 176 9.93 11.95 12.55
N ARG A 177 11.25 12.18 12.63
CA ARG A 177 12.13 12.49 11.48
C ARG A 177 13.02 11.31 11.12
N ALA A 178 13.44 11.25 9.86
CA ALA A 178 14.45 10.30 9.38
C ALA A 178 15.43 10.97 8.41
N GLU A 179 16.73 10.73 8.60
CA GLU A 179 17.82 11.20 7.72
C GLU A 179 18.84 10.08 7.51
N GLN A 180 19.66 10.17 6.47
CA GLN A 180 20.84 9.32 6.32
C GLN A 180 21.83 9.57 7.46
N TYR A 181 22.46 8.50 7.95
CA TYR A 181 23.45 8.56 9.01
C TYR A 181 24.57 9.55 8.71
N ARG A 182 25.13 9.52 7.48
CA ARG A 182 26.11 10.50 7.01
C ARG A 182 25.58 11.93 7.06
N GLY A 183 24.33 12.17 6.65
CA GLY A 183 23.71 13.49 6.74
C GLY A 183 23.61 14.02 8.18
N VAL A 184 23.33 13.14 9.15
CA VAL A 184 23.36 13.52 10.57
C VAL A 184 24.80 13.80 11.04
N GLN A 185 25.79 13.01 10.60
CA GLN A 185 27.20 13.25 10.92
C GLN A 185 27.70 14.57 10.34
N ASP A 186 27.40 14.84 9.07
CA ASP A 186 27.81 16.06 8.38
C ASP A 186 27.16 17.28 9.03
N ALA A 187 25.87 17.20 9.38
CA ALA A 187 25.19 18.29 10.07
C ALA A 187 25.73 18.51 11.50
N LEU A 188 26.15 17.45 12.20
CA LEU A 188 26.82 17.55 13.50
C LEU A 188 28.20 18.22 13.38
N LEU A 189 28.98 17.83 12.36
CA LEU A 189 30.32 18.39 12.11
C LEU A 189 30.27 19.86 11.67
N ASN A 190 29.20 20.25 10.98
CA ASN A 190 28.96 21.61 10.51
C ASN A 190 28.07 22.42 11.47
N GLU A 191 27.73 21.87 12.65
CA GLU A 191 26.99 22.61 13.67
C GLU A 191 27.84 23.81 14.11
N PRO A 192 27.38 25.05 13.91
CA PRO A 192 28.16 26.22 14.30
C PRO A 192 28.36 26.16 15.82
N THR A 193 29.62 26.13 16.27
CA THR A 193 29.93 26.44 17.67
C THR A 193 29.37 27.83 17.94
N THR A 194 28.34 27.91 18.78
CA THR A 194 27.83 29.19 19.28
C THR A 194 29.01 29.93 19.90
N VAL A 195 29.49 30.95 19.20
CA VAL A 195 30.26 32.01 19.84
C VAL A 195 29.24 32.72 20.71
N LEU A 196 29.23 32.38 22.01
CA LEU A 196 28.55 33.20 23.00
C LEU A 196 29.09 34.62 22.82
N ASN A 197 28.20 35.57 22.53
CA ASN A 197 28.56 36.98 22.52
C ASN A 197 29.33 37.29 23.80
N GLU A 198 30.49 37.93 23.68
CA GLU A 198 31.39 38.29 24.81
C GLU A 198 30.73 39.17 25.91
N GLY A 199 29.42 39.45 25.81
CA GLY A 199 28.63 40.22 26.76
C GLY A 199 27.84 39.45 27.82
N GLU A 200 27.73 38.11 27.75
CA GLU A 200 27.05 37.31 28.77
C GLU A 200 28.01 36.31 29.41
N GLY A 201 28.62 36.73 30.52
CA GLY A 201 29.74 36.04 31.16
C GLY A 201 29.40 34.67 31.76
N LEU A 202 29.64 33.61 30.99
CA LEU A 202 29.96 32.28 31.49
C LEU A 202 31.22 31.77 30.77
N LEU A 203 32.37 31.95 31.43
CA LEU A 203 33.66 31.42 30.99
C LEU A 203 33.64 29.88 31.10
N THR A 204 33.93 29.18 30.01
CA THR A 204 34.29 27.76 30.03
C THR A 204 35.67 27.63 30.67
N GLU A 205 35.77 26.86 31.77
CA GLU A 205 37.07 26.59 32.39
C GLU A 205 37.82 25.54 31.56
N TYR A 206 39.03 25.89 31.15
CA TYR A 206 39.97 24.98 30.49
C TYR A 206 40.78 24.23 31.55
N ASP A 207 40.53 22.92 31.68
CA ASP A 207 41.29 22.05 32.56
C ASP A 207 42.66 21.74 31.94
N ARG A 208 43.72 22.25 32.58
CA ARG A 208 45.10 22.13 32.10
C ARG A 208 45.73 20.76 32.33
N GLU A 209 45.15 19.90 33.17
CA GLU A 209 45.66 18.54 33.39
C GLU A 209 45.11 17.56 32.35
N THR A 210 43.85 17.75 31.94
CA THR A 210 43.16 16.85 31.00
C THR A 210 43.12 17.38 29.56
N GLY A 211 43.31 18.69 29.36
CA GLY A 211 43.30 19.34 28.05
C GLY A 211 41.91 19.55 27.45
N THR A 212 40.84 19.46 28.26
CA THR A 212 39.44 19.58 27.81
C THR A 212 38.72 20.81 28.39
N LEU A 213 37.82 21.40 27.59
CA LEU A 213 36.94 22.51 28.00
C LEU A 213 35.69 21.95 28.69
N GLN A 214 35.34 22.44 29.88
CA GLN A 214 34.09 22.08 30.57
C GLN A 214 33.05 23.20 30.44
N HIS A 215 31.85 22.84 29.98
CA HIS A 215 30.68 23.74 29.93
C HIS A 215 29.95 23.73 31.28
N PRO A 216 29.54 24.88 31.83
CA PRO A 216 29.00 24.98 33.20
C PRO A 216 27.69 24.22 33.47
N ASP A 217 26.94 23.81 32.44
CA ASP A 217 25.64 23.14 32.57
C ASP A 217 25.65 21.61 32.33
N GLY A 218 26.84 20.98 32.25
CA GLY A 218 26.94 19.57 31.87
C GLY A 218 26.45 19.32 30.44
N ASP A 219 26.26 18.06 30.05
CA ASP A 219 25.93 17.56 28.69
C ASP A 219 24.66 18.14 28.01
N GLN A 220 24.06 19.22 28.52
CA GLN A 220 22.86 19.85 27.97
C GLN A 220 23.21 20.78 26.80
N ARG A 221 23.24 20.20 25.59
CA ARG A 221 23.12 20.95 24.33
C ARG A 221 21.81 21.74 24.30
N CYS A 222 21.82 22.91 23.66
CA CYS A 222 20.67 23.81 23.51
C CYS A 222 19.45 23.07 22.89
N PRO A 223 18.20 23.36 23.31
CA PRO A 223 16.98 22.76 22.73
C PRO A 223 16.81 22.95 21.22
N ASP A 224 17.44 23.99 20.65
CA ASP A 224 17.35 24.37 19.24
C ASP A 224 18.57 23.94 18.41
N HIS A 225 18.94 22.65 18.47
CA HIS A 225 20.04 22.09 17.67
C HIS A 225 19.57 21.62 16.27
N PHE A 226 20.52 21.37 15.36
CA PHE A 226 20.27 21.09 13.92
C PHE A 226 19.30 19.95 13.60
N LEU A 227 18.99 19.02 14.54
CA LEU A 227 18.00 17.95 14.28
C LEU A 227 16.60 18.51 14.05
N ASN A 228 16.29 19.72 14.51
CA ASN A 228 15.06 20.43 14.18
C ASN A 228 15.03 20.99 12.74
N GLN A 229 16.16 20.95 12.02
CA GLN A 229 16.31 21.47 10.65
C GLN A 229 16.56 20.39 9.59
N ILE A 230 16.98 19.18 9.99
CA ILE A 230 17.30 18.08 9.05
C ILE A 230 16.29 16.92 9.09
N GLY A 231 16.30 16.06 8.07
CA GLY A 231 15.48 14.86 7.97
C GLY A 231 14.05 15.05 7.43
N LYS A 232 13.47 13.98 6.89
CA LYS A 232 12.09 13.93 6.37
C LYS A 232 11.11 13.42 7.42
N ARG A 233 9.87 13.93 7.40
CA ARG A 233 8.77 13.47 8.28
C ARG A 233 8.29 12.07 7.88
N ILE A 234 7.96 11.22 8.86
CA ILE A 234 7.53 9.83 8.65
C ILE A 234 6.00 9.72 8.51
N VAL A 235 5.47 9.80 7.29
CA VAL A 235 4.02 9.94 7.00
C VAL A 235 3.12 8.87 7.64
N LEU A 236 3.34 7.57 7.37
CA LEU A 236 2.54 6.47 7.95
C LEU A 236 3.35 5.17 7.94
N PRO A 237 3.59 4.52 9.09
CA PRO A 237 4.44 3.33 9.17
C PRO A 237 3.73 2.07 8.65
N SER A 238 4.51 1.13 8.11
CA SER A 238 4.02 -0.20 7.67
C SER A 238 3.45 -1.09 8.80
N THR A 239 3.50 -0.63 10.04
CA THR A 239 2.87 -1.26 11.21
C THR A 239 1.41 -0.87 11.37
N HIS A 240 0.95 0.21 10.73
CA HIS A 240 -0.46 0.60 10.74
C HIS A 240 -1.28 -0.40 9.91
N SER A 241 -2.08 -1.21 10.61
CA SER A 241 -2.86 -2.29 10.01
C SER A 241 -3.89 -1.76 9.01
N GLY A 242 -3.95 -2.37 7.82
CA GLY A 242 -4.88 -1.96 6.77
C GLY A 242 -4.35 -0.87 5.82
N SER A 243 -3.21 -0.24 6.13
CA SER A 243 -2.56 0.70 5.21
C SER A 243 -2.01 0.00 3.94
N PRO A 244 -1.89 0.71 2.80
CA PRO A 244 -1.25 0.18 1.60
C PRO A 244 0.16 -0.38 1.86
N ARG A 245 0.95 0.30 2.70
CA ARG A 245 2.29 -0.16 3.10
C ARG A 245 2.26 -1.46 3.89
N ALA A 246 1.30 -1.62 4.82
CA ALA A 246 1.14 -2.86 5.58
C ALA A 246 0.69 -4.03 4.70
N MET A 247 -0.23 -3.78 3.75
CA MET A 247 -0.68 -4.78 2.79
C MET A 247 0.43 -5.22 1.85
N TYR A 248 1.17 -4.27 1.28
CA TYR A 248 2.34 -4.54 0.44
C TYR A 248 3.39 -5.37 1.18
N LYS A 249 3.67 -5.02 2.44
CA LYS A 249 4.57 -5.79 3.32
C LYS A 249 4.07 -7.22 3.54
N SER A 250 2.78 -7.42 3.81
CA SER A 250 2.20 -8.76 4.00
C SER A 250 2.29 -9.63 2.75
N TYR A 251 2.03 -9.04 1.57
CA TYR A 251 2.20 -9.70 0.28
C TYR A 251 3.66 -10.11 0.05
N GLN A 252 4.61 -9.19 0.25
CA GLN A 252 6.04 -9.48 0.09
C GLN A 252 6.52 -10.57 1.06
N TYR A 253 5.98 -10.61 2.28
CA TYR A 253 6.28 -11.65 3.26
C TYR A 253 5.75 -13.03 2.84
N SER A 254 4.56 -13.04 2.25
CA SER A 254 3.97 -14.25 1.67
C SER A 254 4.80 -14.76 0.48
N MET A 255 5.27 -13.86 -0.38
CA MET A 255 6.16 -14.20 -1.49
C MET A 255 7.52 -14.71 -1.04
N ALA A 256 8.04 -14.25 0.11
CA ALA A 256 9.29 -14.77 0.68
C ALA A 256 9.17 -16.26 1.05
N ILE A 257 8.01 -16.68 1.56
CA ILE A 257 7.71 -18.10 1.84
C ILE A 257 7.61 -18.89 0.54
N VAL A 258 6.89 -18.37 -0.46
CA VAL A 258 6.75 -19.04 -1.77
C VAL A 258 8.10 -19.20 -2.46
N ARG A 259 8.98 -18.21 -2.35
CA ARG A 259 10.36 -18.29 -2.86
C ARG A 259 11.16 -19.40 -2.18
N GLU A 260 10.98 -19.58 -0.87
CA GLU A 260 11.75 -20.54 -0.07
C GLU A 260 11.24 -21.98 -0.25
N TYR A 261 9.92 -22.19 -0.28
CA TYR A 261 9.31 -23.53 -0.22
C TYR A 261 8.57 -23.94 -1.50
N GLY A 262 8.48 -23.05 -2.49
CA GLY A 262 7.74 -23.27 -3.73
C GLY A 262 6.29 -22.81 -3.66
N ASN A 263 5.53 -23.15 -4.71
CA ASN A 263 4.13 -22.75 -4.83
C ASN A 263 3.23 -23.48 -3.82
N PRO A 264 2.13 -22.87 -3.36
CA PRO A 264 1.09 -23.57 -2.62
C PRO A 264 0.55 -24.77 -3.41
N ASP A 265 0.31 -25.87 -2.69
CA ASP A 265 -0.19 -27.15 -3.22
C ASP A 265 -1.69 -27.33 -2.96
N VAL A 266 -2.19 -26.77 -1.85
CA VAL A 266 -3.60 -26.89 -1.43
C VAL A 266 -4.15 -25.53 -1.00
N PHE A 267 -5.36 -25.23 -1.44
CA PHE A 267 -6.14 -24.06 -1.08
C PHE A 267 -7.37 -24.48 -0.26
N VAL A 268 -7.49 -23.93 0.95
CA VAL A 268 -8.52 -24.29 1.93
C VAL A 268 -9.27 -23.03 2.35
N PRO A 269 -10.36 -22.65 1.65
CA PRO A 269 -11.23 -21.60 2.15
C PRO A 269 -12.27 -22.14 3.13
N MET A 270 -12.47 -21.43 4.23
CA MET A 270 -13.39 -21.76 5.32
C MET A 270 -14.36 -20.60 5.54
N THR A 271 -15.66 -20.86 5.62
CA THR A 271 -16.67 -19.86 6.00
C THR A 271 -17.22 -20.18 7.38
N CYS A 272 -17.39 -19.16 8.23
CA CYS A 272 -18.05 -19.30 9.52
C CYS A 272 -19.47 -19.90 9.35
N ASN A 273 -19.84 -20.84 10.22
CA ASN A 273 -21.21 -21.31 10.32
C ASN A 273 -21.92 -20.59 11.48
N PRO A 274 -22.97 -19.80 11.23
CA PRO A 274 -23.68 -19.08 12.29
C PRO A 274 -24.49 -20.01 13.21
N THR A 275 -24.69 -21.28 12.82
CA THR A 275 -25.41 -22.32 13.57
C THR A 275 -24.47 -23.27 14.30
N TRP A 276 -23.23 -22.85 14.59
CA TRP A 276 -22.37 -23.61 15.49
C TRP A 276 -22.99 -23.64 16.88
N GLU A 277 -22.94 -24.81 17.52
CA GLU A 277 -23.46 -25.03 18.87
C GLU A 277 -22.89 -23.99 19.86
N GLU A 278 -21.59 -23.65 19.76
CA GLU A 278 -20.97 -22.64 20.63
C GLU A 278 -21.52 -21.22 20.42
N ILE A 279 -22.09 -20.93 19.25
CA ILE A 279 -22.79 -19.67 18.99
C ILE A 279 -24.22 -19.76 19.53
N GLU A 280 -24.96 -20.80 19.17
CA GLU A 280 -26.36 -20.97 19.56
C GLU A 280 -26.53 -21.07 21.10
N GLU A 281 -25.66 -21.82 21.79
CA GLU A 281 -25.66 -21.90 23.26
C GLU A 281 -25.40 -20.56 23.95
N LYS A 282 -24.61 -19.68 23.32
CA LYS A 282 -24.25 -18.36 23.86
C LYS A 282 -25.23 -17.26 23.45
N ILE A 283 -26.21 -17.57 22.61
CA ILE A 283 -27.32 -16.70 22.26
C ILE A 283 -28.60 -17.34 22.83
N PRO A 284 -28.80 -17.29 24.16
CA PRO A 284 -29.86 -18.03 24.84
C PRO A 284 -31.26 -17.47 24.60
N GLU A 285 -31.39 -16.23 24.10
CA GLU A 285 -32.69 -15.59 23.90
C GLU A 285 -33.27 -15.87 22.51
N PRO A 286 -34.57 -16.21 22.40
CA PRO A 286 -35.23 -16.50 21.12
C PRO A 286 -35.30 -15.29 20.17
N ASN A 287 -34.92 -14.10 20.64
CA ASN A 287 -35.02 -12.84 19.90
C ASN A 287 -33.69 -12.37 19.29
N GLN A 288 -32.57 -13.06 19.52
CA GLN A 288 -31.27 -12.70 18.97
C GLN A 288 -30.77 -13.77 18.00
N SER A 289 -30.06 -13.33 16.96
CA SER A 289 -29.39 -14.18 15.99
C SER A 289 -27.86 -14.01 16.07
N ALA A 290 -27.11 -14.87 15.39
CA ALA A 290 -25.65 -14.72 15.26
C ALA A 290 -25.24 -13.32 14.73
N GLN A 291 -26.08 -12.68 13.90
CA GLN A 291 -25.80 -11.34 13.39
C GLN A 291 -25.89 -10.29 14.50
N ASP A 292 -26.79 -10.47 15.49
CA ASP A 292 -26.99 -9.56 16.60
C ASP A 292 -25.85 -9.62 17.63
N ARG A 293 -25.04 -10.70 17.60
CA ARG A 293 -23.93 -10.95 18.51
C ARG A 293 -22.58 -11.12 17.78
N PRO A 294 -22.09 -10.08 17.08
CA PRO A 294 -20.83 -10.14 16.34
C PRO A 294 -19.61 -10.43 17.24
N ASP A 295 -19.69 -10.10 18.53
CA ASP A 295 -18.67 -10.42 19.55
C ASP A 295 -18.55 -11.93 19.78
N ILE A 296 -19.67 -12.66 19.82
CA ILE A 296 -19.69 -14.13 19.93
C ILE A 296 -19.13 -14.73 18.64
N VAL A 297 -19.64 -14.30 17.49
CA VAL A 297 -19.20 -14.81 16.18
C VAL A 297 -17.69 -14.63 16.01
N ALA A 298 -17.15 -13.46 16.32
CA ALA A 298 -15.72 -13.17 16.24
C ALA A 298 -14.87 -14.12 17.13
N ARG A 299 -15.32 -14.36 18.37
CA ARG A 299 -14.59 -15.22 19.33
C ARG A 299 -14.67 -16.70 18.96
N VAL A 300 -15.84 -17.20 18.57
CA VAL A 300 -16.00 -18.60 18.15
C VAL A 300 -15.23 -18.83 16.86
N TRP A 301 -15.35 -17.93 15.88
CA TRP A 301 -14.56 -17.97 14.65
C TRP A 301 -13.06 -18.04 14.93
N GLN A 302 -12.54 -17.16 15.80
CA GLN A 302 -11.12 -17.13 16.12
C GLN A 302 -10.64 -18.46 16.71
N GLN A 303 -11.44 -19.09 17.58
CA GLN A 303 -11.12 -20.40 18.16
C GLN A 303 -11.17 -21.51 17.10
N LYS A 304 -12.21 -21.55 16.27
CA LYS A 304 -12.35 -22.55 15.19
C LYS A 304 -11.24 -22.42 14.15
N LEU A 305 -10.86 -21.19 13.79
CA LEU A 305 -9.75 -20.94 12.88
C LEU A 305 -8.42 -21.37 13.51
N ALA A 306 -8.16 -21.04 14.77
CA ALA A 306 -6.95 -21.48 15.46
C ALA A 306 -6.83 -23.00 15.52
N GLU A 307 -7.92 -23.70 15.82
CA GLU A 307 -7.97 -25.16 15.83
C GLU A 307 -7.79 -25.75 14.42
N LEU A 308 -8.39 -25.15 13.37
CA LEU A 308 -8.16 -25.58 11.98
C LEU A 308 -6.69 -25.44 11.59
N LEU A 309 -6.07 -24.31 11.94
CA LEU A 309 -4.66 -24.08 11.63
C LEU A 309 -3.75 -25.08 12.37
N LYS A 310 -4.10 -25.47 13.59
CA LYS A 310 -3.41 -26.50 14.36
C LYS A 310 -3.55 -27.88 13.70
N ASP A 311 -4.76 -28.28 13.31
CA ASP A 311 -5.02 -29.55 12.61
C ASP A 311 -4.23 -29.64 11.30
N LEU A 312 -4.11 -28.52 10.56
CA LEU A 312 -3.27 -28.47 9.37
C LEU A 312 -1.79 -28.67 9.72
N ASP A 313 -1.28 -28.02 10.77
CA ASP A 313 0.11 -28.18 11.22
C ASP A 313 0.40 -29.60 11.74
N GLU A 314 -0.59 -30.30 12.29
CA GLU A 314 -0.51 -31.70 12.76
C GLU A 314 -0.61 -32.72 11.61
N GLY A 315 -0.79 -32.26 10.37
CA GLY A 315 -0.62 -33.09 9.18
C GLY A 315 -1.92 -33.70 8.62
N VAL A 316 -3.08 -33.13 8.94
CA VAL A 316 -4.37 -33.59 8.39
C VAL A 316 -4.38 -33.64 6.85
N LEU A 317 -3.65 -32.74 6.20
CA LEU A 317 -3.51 -32.69 4.73
C LEU A 317 -2.12 -33.15 4.25
N GLY A 318 -1.35 -33.84 5.11
CA GLY A 318 0.07 -34.11 4.90
C GLY A 318 0.97 -33.12 5.63
N ARG A 319 2.29 -33.38 5.63
CA ARG A 319 3.27 -32.57 6.35
C ARG A 319 3.35 -31.16 5.77
N VAL A 320 2.89 -30.18 6.53
CA VAL A 320 2.92 -28.76 6.13
C VAL A 320 4.33 -28.20 6.28
N MET A 321 4.90 -27.74 5.17
CA MET A 321 6.16 -26.97 5.19
C MET A 321 5.89 -25.52 5.49
N ALA A 322 4.84 -24.94 4.91
CA ALA A 322 4.39 -23.59 5.25
C ALA A 322 2.90 -23.40 4.93
N ARG A 323 2.24 -22.56 5.73
CA ARG A 323 0.90 -22.03 5.43
C ARG A 323 0.83 -20.51 5.58
N ILE A 324 -0.05 -19.91 4.80
CA ILE A 324 -0.41 -18.48 4.80
C ILE A 324 -1.93 -18.40 4.83
N TYR A 325 -2.49 -17.52 5.65
CA TYR A 325 -3.95 -17.29 5.67
C TYR A 325 -4.30 -15.81 5.75
N VAL A 326 -5.48 -15.48 5.21
CA VAL A 326 -6.14 -14.17 5.36
C VAL A 326 -7.62 -14.40 5.63
N VAL A 327 -8.18 -13.63 6.56
CA VAL A 327 -9.61 -13.56 6.87
C VAL A 327 -10.19 -12.38 6.09
N GLU A 328 -11.16 -12.67 5.23
CA GLU A 328 -11.96 -11.72 4.47
C GLU A 328 -13.36 -11.63 5.11
N PHE A 329 -13.89 -10.41 5.17
CA PHE A 329 -15.24 -10.12 5.66
C PHE A 329 -16.05 -9.65 4.47
N GLN A 330 -16.43 -10.60 3.60
CA GLN A 330 -17.32 -10.30 2.48
C GLN A 330 -18.60 -9.66 3.04
N LYS A 331 -19.16 -8.63 2.37
CA LYS A 331 -20.42 -7.92 2.73
C LYS A 331 -21.65 -8.86 2.73
N ARG A 332 -21.57 -9.86 3.59
CA ARG A 332 -22.33 -11.10 3.79
C ARG A 332 -22.45 -11.42 5.29
N GLY A 333 -21.84 -10.61 6.17
CA GLY A 333 -21.94 -10.70 7.63
C GLY A 333 -21.07 -11.72 8.35
N LEU A 334 -20.37 -12.64 7.66
CA LEU A 334 -19.64 -13.73 8.31
C LEU A 334 -18.16 -13.79 7.91
N PRO A 335 -17.23 -14.08 8.86
CA PRO A 335 -15.82 -14.26 8.55
C PRO A 335 -15.57 -15.41 7.58
N HIS A 336 -14.60 -15.22 6.69
CA HIS A 336 -14.17 -16.21 5.72
C HIS A 336 -12.65 -16.26 5.60
N ALA A 337 -12.02 -17.39 5.90
CA ALA A 337 -10.58 -17.55 5.75
C ALA A 337 -10.25 -18.08 4.36
N HIS A 338 -9.16 -17.57 3.77
CA HIS A 338 -8.46 -18.11 2.63
C HIS A 338 -7.12 -18.64 3.12
N ILE A 339 -6.91 -19.97 3.11
CA ILE A 339 -5.70 -20.60 3.60
C ILE A 339 -4.97 -21.26 2.44
N LEU A 340 -3.69 -20.96 2.27
CA LEU A 340 -2.79 -21.58 1.31
C LEU A 340 -1.78 -22.45 2.05
N VAL A 341 -1.60 -23.68 1.61
CA VAL A 341 -0.75 -24.69 2.23
C VAL A 341 0.30 -25.16 1.22
N ILE A 342 1.56 -25.18 1.65
CA ILE A 342 2.71 -25.76 0.94
C ILE A 342 3.10 -27.02 1.71
N LEU A 343 3.09 -28.17 1.03
CA LEU A 343 3.35 -29.48 1.61
C LEU A 343 4.80 -29.93 1.37
N ALA A 344 5.27 -30.84 2.22
CA ALA A 344 6.54 -31.52 2.03
C ALA A 344 6.51 -32.31 0.72
N ASP A 345 7.67 -32.48 0.07
CA ASP A 345 7.71 -32.98 -1.31
C ASP A 345 7.12 -34.40 -1.44
N GLU A 346 7.23 -35.20 -0.38
CA GLU A 346 6.71 -36.57 -0.30
C GLU A 346 5.17 -36.61 -0.26
N ASP A 347 4.55 -35.58 0.31
CA ASP A 347 3.10 -35.47 0.51
C ASP A 347 2.41 -34.62 -0.57
N LYS A 348 3.16 -34.04 -1.51
CA LYS A 348 2.59 -33.22 -2.58
C LYS A 348 1.58 -34.04 -3.42
N PRO A 349 0.41 -33.47 -3.76
CA PRO A 349 -0.67 -34.14 -4.46
C PRO A 349 -0.40 -34.32 -5.97
N ARG A 350 0.74 -34.94 -6.32
CA ARG A 350 1.18 -35.19 -7.70
C ARG A 350 0.55 -36.44 -8.31
N ARG A 351 0.08 -37.36 -7.47
CA ARG A 351 -0.53 -38.64 -7.88
C ARG A 351 -1.99 -38.67 -7.48
N ARG A 352 -2.82 -39.31 -8.30
CA ARG A 352 -4.27 -39.46 -8.06
C ARG A 352 -4.57 -40.07 -6.70
N GLU A 353 -3.78 -41.04 -6.24
CA GLU A 353 -4.01 -41.74 -4.98
C GLU A 353 -3.84 -40.80 -3.78
N ILE A 354 -2.95 -39.81 -3.89
CA ILE A 354 -2.77 -38.77 -2.86
C ILE A 354 -3.92 -37.78 -2.94
N ILE A 355 -4.29 -37.33 -4.15
CA ILE A 355 -5.42 -36.41 -4.35
C ILE A 355 -6.71 -36.99 -3.75
N ASP A 356 -7.04 -38.24 -4.06
CA ASP A 356 -8.27 -38.91 -3.60
C ASP A 356 -8.27 -39.20 -2.08
N LYS A 357 -7.09 -39.21 -1.43
CA LYS A 357 -6.98 -39.28 0.04
C LYS A 357 -7.25 -37.93 0.70
N LEU A 358 -6.85 -36.84 0.03
CA LEU A 358 -6.97 -35.48 0.56
C LEU A 358 -8.34 -34.87 0.30
N VAL A 359 -8.92 -35.13 -0.88
CA VAL A 359 -10.11 -34.44 -1.40
C VAL A 359 -11.15 -35.45 -1.89
N SER A 360 -12.37 -35.30 -1.38
CA SER A 360 -13.59 -35.92 -1.92
C SER A 360 -14.44 -34.85 -2.60
N ALA A 361 -15.16 -35.24 -3.64
CA ALA A 361 -16.23 -34.44 -4.24
C ALA A 361 -17.51 -35.26 -4.40
N GLU A 362 -17.69 -36.26 -3.53
CA GLU A 362 -18.80 -37.20 -3.54
C GLU A 362 -19.61 -37.06 -2.25
N LEU A 363 -20.93 -37.21 -2.33
CA LEU A 363 -21.76 -37.33 -1.15
C LEU A 363 -21.41 -38.64 -0.43
N PRO A 364 -21.09 -38.62 0.88
CA PRO A 364 -20.69 -39.81 1.62
C PRO A 364 -21.86 -40.79 1.76
N ASP A 365 -21.57 -41.94 2.37
CA ASP A 365 -22.60 -42.90 2.74
C ASP A 365 -23.33 -42.43 4.01
N ALA A 366 -24.67 -42.40 3.94
CA ALA A 366 -25.52 -41.87 5.01
C ALA A 366 -25.59 -42.80 6.24
N GLU A 367 -25.42 -44.11 6.05
CA GLU A 367 -25.46 -45.09 7.13
C GLU A 367 -24.09 -45.18 7.83
N LEU A 368 -23.01 -45.16 7.05
CA LEU A 368 -21.65 -45.26 7.59
C LEU A 368 -21.16 -43.96 8.23
N ASN A 369 -21.52 -42.80 7.64
CA ASN A 369 -21.03 -41.50 8.08
C ASN A 369 -22.17 -40.46 8.16
N PRO A 370 -23.16 -40.65 9.06
CA PRO A 370 -24.37 -39.81 9.10
C PRO A 370 -24.06 -38.33 9.36
N ARG A 371 -23.10 -38.04 10.25
CA ARG A 371 -22.69 -36.65 10.55
C ARG A 371 -22.05 -35.96 9.36
N LEU A 372 -21.08 -36.61 8.71
CA LEU A 372 -20.46 -36.06 7.50
C LEU A 372 -21.49 -35.89 6.39
N TYR A 373 -22.38 -36.87 6.20
CA TYR A 373 -23.45 -36.80 5.22
C TYR A 373 -24.33 -35.56 5.40
N GLU A 374 -24.77 -35.29 6.62
CA GLU A 374 -25.53 -34.10 6.95
C GLU A 374 -24.74 -32.81 6.72
N THR A 375 -23.47 -32.77 7.13
CA THR A 375 -22.60 -31.61 6.88
C THR A 375 -22.44 -31.35 5.38
N ILE A 376 -22.23 -32.39 4.56
CA ILE A 376 -22.05 -32.22 3.11
C ILE A 376 -23.34 -31.68 2.48
N LEU A 377 -24.50 -32.23 2.82
CA LEU A 377 -25.79 -31.73 2.31
C LEU A 377 -26.11 -30.30 2.76
N THR A 378 -25.68 -29.92 3.96
CA THR A 378 -25.98 -28.60 4.54
C THR A 378 -25.02 -27.52 4.05
N SER A 379 -23.73 -27.82 3.96
CA SER A 379 -22.68 -26.80 3.83
C SER A 379 -21.76 -27.00 2.63
N MET A 380 -21.79 -28.14 1.94
CA MET A 380 -20.87 -28.43 0.83
C MET A 380 -21.60 -28.69 -0.50
N MET A 381 -22.89 -28.34 -0.62
CA MET A 381 -23.61 -28.41 -1.89
C MET A 381 -23.57 -27.06 -2.61
N HIS A 382 -23.18 -27.06 -3.89
CA HIS A 382 -23.29 -25.88 -4.75
C HIS A 382 -24.74 -25.71 -5.23
N GLY A 383 -25.22 -24.47 -5.19
CA GLY A 383 -26.52 -24.12 -5.75
C GLY A 383 -27.71 -24.20 -4.78
N PRO A 384 -28.95 -24.11 -5.30
CA PRO A 384 -29.31 -24.20 -6.72
C PRO A 384 -28.78 -23.03 -7.55
N CYS A 385 -28.37 -23.29 -8.80
CA CYS A 385 -28.02 -22.29 -9.82
C CYS A 385 -28.31 -22.84 -11.24
N GLY A 386 -27.99 -22.10 -12.30
CA GLY A 386 -28.24 -22.54 -13.67
C GLY A 386 -29.72 -22.39 -14.03
N ALA A 387 -30.29 -23.35 -14.75
CA ALA A 387 -31.72 -23.34 -15.08
C ALA A 387 -32.61 -23.39 -13.83
N ALA A 388 -32.16 -24.06 -12.77
CA ALA A 388 -32.89 -24.17 -11.50
C ALA A 388 -32.95 -22.85 -10.73
N ASN A 389 -31.96 -21.97 -10.91
CA ASN A 389 -31.98 -20.61 -10.35
C ASN A 389 -31.06 -19.69 -11.18
N PRO A 390 -31.60 -19.04 -12.23
CA PRO A 390 -30.82 -18.16 -13.10
C PRO A 390 -30.28 -16.91 -12.39
N ASN A 391 -30.93 -16.52 -11.29
CA ASN A 391 -30.60 -15.31 -10.51
C ASN A 391 -29.57 -15.57 -9.40
N SER A 392 -28.98 -16.78 -9.32
CA SER A 392 -27.96 -17.04 -8.29
C SER A 392 -26.75 -16.14 -8.49
N PRO A 393 -26.09 -15.66 -7.41
CA PRO A 393 -24.92 -14.78 -7.50
C PRO A 393 -23.74 -15.34 -8.29
N CYS A 394 -23.68 -16.67 -8.47
CA CYS A 394 -22.65 -17.32 -9.27
C CYS A 394 -22.93 -17.29 -10.77
N MET A 395 -24.12 -16.91 -11.22
CA MET A 395 -24.51 -16.88 -12.63
C MET A 395 -24.00 -15.62 -13.31
N LYS A 396 -23.32 -15.79 -14.45
CA LYS A 396 -22.92 -14.70 -15.34
C LYS A 396 -23.08 -15.16 -16.78
N ASP A 397 -23.72 -14.36 -17.61
CA ASP A 397 -23.98 -14.66 -19.03
C ASP A 397 -24.66 -16.04 -19.22
N GLY A 398 -25.62 -16.37 -18.36
CA GLY A 398 -26.35 -17.64 -18.38
C GLY A 398 -25.55 -18.88 -17.95
N LYS A 399 -24.29 -18.72 -17.51
CA LYS A 399 -23.42 -19.81 -17.07
C LYS A 399 -22.98 -19.63 -15.61
N CYS A 400 -22.81 -20.74 -14.89
CA CYS A 400 -22.22 -20.69 -13.56
C CYS A 400 -20.73 -20.36 -13.68
N THR A 401 -20.29 -19.25 -13.07
CA THR A 401 -18.89 -18.81 -13.01
C THR A 401 -17.96 -19.80 -12.31
N LYS A 402 -18.52 -20.72 -11.51
CA LYS A 402 -17.79 -21.82 -10.85
C LYS A 402 -17.80 -23.12 -11.66
N GLY A 403 -18.46 -23.13 -12.81
CA GLY A 403 -18.51 -24.26 -13.74
C GLY A 403 -19.32 -25.45 -13.22
N TYR A 404 -20.41 -25.19 -12.50
CA TYR A 404 -21.39 -26.21 -12.11
C TYR A 404 -22.53 -26.30 -13.14
N PRO A 405 -23.13 -27.50 -13.34
CA PRO A 405 -22.74 -28.78 -12.73
C PRO A 405 -21.37 -29.29 -13.23
N LYS A 406 -20.61 -29.95 -12.36
CA LYS A 406 -19.30 -30.55 -12.72
C LYS A 406 -19.49 -31.88 -13.46
N PRO A 407 -18.55 -32.30 -14.32
CA PRO A 407 -18.65 -33.59 -15.01
C PRO A 407 -18.61 -34.75 -13.99
N LEU A 408 -19.42 -35.80 -14.25
CA LEU A 408 -19.28 -37.08 -13.56
C LEU A 408 -18.08 -37.82 -14.16
N VAL A 409 -17.15 -38.24 -13.31
CA VAL A 409 -15.96 -39.00 -13.71
C VAL A 409 -15.67 -40.09 -12.68
N GLU A 410 -15.37 -41.28 -13.17
CA GLU A 410 -15.11 -42.47 -12.33
C GLU A 410 -13.78 -42.42 -11.59
N VAL A 411 -12.81 -41.68 -12.13
CA VAL A 411 -11.47 -41.51 -11.55
C VAL A 411 -11.04 -40.05 -11.66
N THR A 412 -10.26 -39.58 -10.68
CA THR A 412 -9.66 -38.25 -10.71
C THR A 412 -8.70 -38.14 -11.89
N GLN A 413 -8.86 -37.09 -12.69
CA GLN A 413 -8.05 -36.84 -13.88
C GLN A 413 -7.01 -35.75 -13.62
N GLY A 414 -5.77 -36.01 -14.08
CA GLY A 414 -4.68 -35.04 -14.11
C GLY A 414 -5.00 -33.84 -15.01
N ASN A 415 -4.28 -32.75 -14.83
CA ASN A 415 -4.79 -31.43 -15.10
C ASN A 415 -4.00 -30.69 -16.20
N VAL A 416 -4.75 -30.13 -17.16
CA VAL A 416 -4.25 -29.36 -18.32
C VAL A 416 -4.16 -27.85 -18.02
N ASN A 417 -4.80 -27.35 -16.93
CA ASN A 417 -5.06 -25.91 -16.69
C ASN A 417 -4.98 -25.41 -15.21
N GLY A 418 -4.33 -26.12 -14.28
CA GLY A 418 -4.12 -25.66 -12.89
C GLY A 418 -4.97 -26.27 -11.74
N PHE A 419 -6.07 -27.00 -12.02
CA PHE A 419 -6.85 -27.78 -11.03
C PHE A 419 -7.23 -29.21 -11.50
N PRO A 420 -7.12 -30.27 -10.66
CA PRO A 420 -7.60 -31.61 -10.99
C PRO A 420 -9.12 -31.68 -11.22
N VAL A 421 -9.55 -32.58 -12.11
CA VAL A 421 -10.98 -32.96 -12.20
C VAL A 421 -11.21 -34.10 -11.22
N TYR A 422 -11.77 -33.79 -10.05
CA TYR A 422 -12.01 -34.76 -8.98
C TYR A 422 -13.02 -35.83 -9.37
N ARG A 423 -12.81 -37.05 -8.85
CA ARG A 423 -13.75 -38.17 -8.92
C ARG A 423 -15.15 -37.75 -8.44
N ARG A 424 -16.16 -38.00 -9.27
CA ARG A 424 -17.58 -37.75 -9.02
C ARG A 424 -18.38 -38.89 -9.65
N ARG A 425 -18.52 -40.01 -8.94
CA ARG A 425 -19.22 -41.19 -9.47
C ARG A 425 -20.73 -40.98 -9.52
N ARG A 426 -21.37 -41.67 -10.44
CA ARG A 426 -22.83 -41.72 -10.50
C ARG A 426 -23.37 -42.55 -9.33
N ARG A 427 -24.40 -42.07 -8.63
CA ARG A 427 -25.10 -42.82 -7.58
C ARG A 427 -26.30 -43.58 -8.16
N PRO A 428 -26.91 -44.52 -7.42
CA PRO A 428 -28.15 -45.17 -7.84
C PRO A 428 -29.26 -44.16 -8.14
N PRO A 429 -30.10 -44.38 -9.18
CA PRO A 429 -31.25 -43.52 -9.46
C PRO A 429 -32.23 -43.48 -8.29
N ASP A 430 -32.48 -42.27 -7.77
CA ASP A 430 -33.47 -42.00 -6.72
C ASP A 430 -33.72 -40.47 -6.62
N VAL A 431 -34.72 -40.06 -5.85
CA VAL A 431 -34.96 -38.65 -5.49
C VAL A 431 -34.54 -38.42 -4.04
N LEU A 432 -33.49 -37.61 -3.86
CA LEU A 432 -33.03 -37.21 -2.53
C LEU A 432 -33.72 -35.92 -2.12
N LYS A 433 -34.46 -35.94 -1.01
CA LYS A 433 -35.09 -34.75 -0.42
C LYS A 433 -34.33 -34.31 0.83
N PHE A 434 -33.88 -33.06 0.87
CA PHE A 434 -33.20 -32.50 2.04
C PHE A 434 -33.56 -31.03 2.23
N ARG A 435 -34.00 -30.66 3.44
CA ARG A 435 -34.41 -29.29 3.82
C ARG A 435 -35.31 -28.59 2.77
N GLY A 436 -36.32 -29.31 2.27
CA GLY A 436 -37.27 -28.80 1.27
C GLY A 436 -36.74 -28.69 -0.16
N ARG A 437 -35.53 -29.18 -0.44
CA ARG A 437 -34.94 -29.27 -1.79
C ARG A 437 -34.97 -30.71 -2.30
N GLU A 438 -35.23 -30.88 -3.58
CA GLU A 438 -35.18 -32.17 -4.26
C GLU A 438 -33.98 -32.22 -5.20
N TYR A 439 -33.22 -33.31 -5.13
CA TYR A 439 -32.05 -33.57 -5.95
C TYR A 439 -32.22 -34.90 -6.68
N ASP A 440 -31.78 -34.97 -7.93
CA ASP A 440 -31.57 -36.25 -8.60
C ASP A 440 -30.36 -36.94 -7.94
N ASN A 441 -30.61 -38.03 -7.20
CA ASN A 441 -29.57 -38.75 -6.49
C ASN A 441 -28.49 -39.25 -7.45
N ALA A 442 -28.84 -39.66 -8.68
CA ALA A 442 -27.88 -40.19 -9.64
C ALA A 442 -26.80 -39.16 -10.03
N THR A 443 -27.17 -37.89 -10.07
CA THR A 443 -26.30 -36.79 -10.53
C THR A 443 -25.89 -35.82 -9.42
N ILE A 444 -26.29 -36.06 -8.16
CA ILE A 444 -26.03 -35.14 -7.04
C ILE A 444 -24.55 -34.83 -6.84
N ASN A 445 -23.67 -35.81 -7.11
CA ASN A 445 -22.21 -35.64 -7.04
C ASN A 445 -21.66 -34.59 -8.00
N GLN A 446 -22.42 -34.13 -9.00
CA GLN A 446 -22.03 -32.99 -9.85
C GLN A 446 -22.05 -31.65 -9.11
N TRP A 447 -22.75 -31.59 -7.97
CA TRP A 447 -23.02 -30.38 -7.21
C TRP A 447 -22.22 -30.29 -5.91
N VAL A 448 -21.56 -31.36 -5.49
CA VAL A 448 -20.75 -31.39 -4.26
C VAL A 448 -19.49 -30.52 -4.44
N VAL A 449 -19.26 -29.59 -3.53
CA VAL A 449 -18.05 -28.79 -3.46
C VAL A 449 -16.91 -29.67 -2.92
N PRO A 450 -15.70 -29.64 -3.51
CA PRO A 450 -14.58 -30.47 -3.05
C PRO A 450 -14.26 -30.23 -1.56
N TYR A 451 -14.00 -31.28 -0.81
CA TYR A 451 -13.84 -31.20 0.64
C TYR A 451 -12.91 -32.28 1.18
N ASN A 452 -12.37 -32.07 2.39
CA ASN A 452 -11.70 -33.13 3.14
C ASN A 452 -12.67 -33.72 4.18
N PRO A 453 -12.92 -35.04 4.19
CA PRO A 453 -13.89 -35.68 5.09
C PRO A 453 -13.70 -35.36 6.58
N TYR A 454 -12.46 -35.37 7.06
CA TYR A 454 -12.17 -35.09 8.47
C TYR A 454 -12.45 -33.63 8.81
N LEU A 455 -11.93 -32.68 8.00
CA LEU A 455 -12.11 -31.25 8.25
C LEU A 455 -13.60 -30.86 8.18
N SER A 456 -14.32 -31.30 7.15
CA SER A 456 -15.75 -30.98 7.04
C SER A 456 -16.54 -31.51 8.23
N GLN A 457 -16.35 -32.77 8.63
CA GLN A 457 -17.07 -33.34 9.78
C GLN A 457 -16.71 -32.65 11.11
N LYS A 458 -15.43 -32.35 11.36
CA LYS A 458 -14.98 -31.74 12.63
C LYS A 458 -15.51 -30.32 12.79
N TYR A 459 -15.46 -29.51 11.73
CA TYR A 459 -15.82 -28.09 11.82
C TYR A 459 -17.28 -27.80 11.45
N ASN A 460 -18.01 -28.75 10.87
CA ASN A 460 -19.42 -28.61 10.48
C ASN A 460 -19.73 -27.26 9.83
N CYS A 461 -18.96 -26.88 8.81
CA CYS A 461 -19.14 -25.64 8.08
C CYS A 461 -18.66 -25.79 6.62
N HIS A 462 -18.82 -24.73 5.82
CA HIS A 462 -18.34 -24.74 4.45
C HIS A 462 -16.80 -24.63 4.42
N ILE A 463 -16.11 -25.77 4.32
CA ILE A 463 -14.66 -25.88 4.11
C ILE A 463 -14.40 -26.57 2.77
N ASN A 464 -14.04 -25.77 1.76
CA ASN A 464 -13.62 -26.31 0.48
C ASN A 464 -12.13 -26.66 0.56
N VAL A 465 -11.72 -27.73 -0.12
CA VAL A 465 -10.32 -28.13 -0.22
C VAL A 465 -9.99 -28.37 -1.69
N GLU A 466 -9.17 -27.51 -2.27
CA GLU A 466 -8.76 -27.59 -3.67
C GLU A 466 -7.25 -27.77 -3.79
N VAL A 467 -6.82 -28.81 -4.51
CA VAL A 467 -5.45 -28.96 -4.99
C VAL A 467 -5.19 -27.91 -6.07
N CYS A 468 -4.14 -27.10 -5.91
CA CYS A 468 -3.73 -26.08 -6.85
C CYS A 468 -2.27 -26.30 -7.27
N THR A 469 -2.02 -26.41 -8.58
CA THR A 469 -0.67 -26.64 -9.11
C THR A 469 -0.42 -25.69 -10.28
N ALA A 470 0.55 -24.78 -10.12
CA ALA A 470 1.07 -23.82 -11.11
C ALA A 470 0.30 -22.49 -11.29
N LEU A 471 0.99 -21.37 -10.99
CA LEU A 471 0.67 -19.96 -11.31
C LEU A 471 -0.63 -19.34 -10.74
N THR A 472 -1.72 -20.08 -10.62
CA THR A 472 -2.99 -19.57 -10.07
C THR A 472 -2.82 -19.23 -8.59
N ALA A 473 -2.20 -20.09 -7.79
CA ALA A 473 -2.00 -19.86 -6.35
C ALA A 473 -1.28 -18.53 -6.00
N VAL A 474 -0.33 -18.09 -6.83
CA VAL A 474 0.34 -16.79 -6.67
C VAL A 474 -0.60 -15.62 -6.99
N LYS A 475 -1.46 -15.76 -8.02
CA LYS A 475 -2.55 -14.80 -8.28
C LYS A 475 -3.53 -14.73 -7.10
N TYR A 476 -3.77 -15.84 -6.40
CA TYR A 476 -4.60 -15.86 -5.19
C TYR A 476 -3.96 -15.12 -4.02
N LEU A 477 -2.64 -15.21 -3.83
CA LEU A 477 -1.91 -14.39 -2.84
C LEU A 477 -2.09 -12.90 -3.13
N TYR A 478 -1.89 -12.47 -4.39
CA TYR A 478 -2.17 -11.09 -4.77
C TYR A 478 -3.64 -10.71 -4.52
N LYS A 479 -4.57 -11.59 -4.92
CA LYS A 479 -6.01 -11.35 -4.82
C LYS A 479 -6.51 -11.19 -3.38
N TYR A 480 -5.96 -11.89 -2.39
CA TYR A 480 -6.52 -11.89 -1.03
C TYR A 480 -5.62 -11.26 0.02
N VAL A 481 -4.30 -11.28 -0.18
CA VAL A 481 -3.36 -10.59 0.71
C VAL A 481 -3.23 -9.10 0.35
N TYR A 482 -3.35 -8.75 -0.93
CA TYR A 482 -3.10 -7.39 -1.44
C TYR A 482 -4.35 -6.62 -1.90
N LYS A 483 -5.54 -7.23 -1.99
CA LYS A 483 -6.79 -6.56 -2.44
C LYS A 483 -7.21 -5.39 -1.53
N GLY A 484 -6.93 -5.48 -0.23
CA GLY A 484 -7.31 -4.47 0.75
C GLY A 484 -8.73 -4.59 1.25
N SER A 485 -9.16 -3.59 2.01
CA SER A 485 -10.50 -3.57 2.60
C SER A 485 -11.57 -3.39 1.51
N ASP A 486 -12.77 -3.90 1.77
CA ASP A 486 -13.91 -3.60 0.93
C ASP A 486 -14.20 -2.09 0.96
N LYS A 487 -14.57 -1.51 -0.19
CA LYS A 487 -14.87 -0.09 -0.35
C LYS A 487 -16.32 0.10 -0.77
N ALA A 488 -16.88 1.26 -0.50
CA ALA A 488 -18.23 1.67 -0.85
C ALA A 488 -18.18 3.04 -1.50
N VAL A 489 -18.86 3.19 -2.64
CA VAL A 489 -19.13 4.53 -3.21
C VAL A 489 -20.44 5.01 -2.65
N ILE A 490 -20.47 6.21 -2.10
CA ILE A 490 -21.64 6.78 -1.41
C ILE A 490 -22.02 8.10 -2.05
N THR A 491 -23.31 8.27 -2.29
CA THR A 491 -23.92 9.55 -2.67
C THR A 491 -24.87 10.02 -1.59
N ILE A 492 -24.73 11.29 -1.21
CA ILE A 492 -25.59 11.96 -0.24
C ILE A 492 -26.61 12.81 -1.01
N GLU A 493 -27.89 12.51 -0.84
CA GLU A 493 -29.00 13.25 -1.44
C GLU A 493 -29.84 13.93 -0.36
N THR A 494 -30.19 15.21 -0.55
CA THR A 494 -31.20 15.89 0.25
C THR A 494 -32.59 15.57 -0.30
N VAL A 495 -33.44 14.95 0.50
CA VAL A 495 -34.84 14.71 0.16
C VAL A 495 -35.65 15.86 0.73
N ASN A 496 -35.77 16.94 -0.04
CA ASN A 496 -36.75 17.97 0.28
C ASN A 496 -38.12 17.47 -0.19
N GLY A 497 -39.08 17.42 0.73
CA GLY A 497 -40.49 17.40 0.37
C GLY A 497 -40.77 18.58 -0.58
N GLU A 498 -41.66 18.35 -1.54
CA GLU A 498 -41.97 19.30 -2.61
C GLU A 498 -42.06 20.74 -2.11
N SER A 499 -41.39 21.66 -2.83
CA SER A 499 -41.34 23.13 -2.63
C SER A 499 -40.11 23.64 -1.85
N HIS A 500 -38.95 23.74 -2.51
CA HIS A 500 -38.10 24.94 -2.55
C HIS A 500 -36.83 24.65 -3.36
N ARG A 501 -36.88 24.96 -4.67
CA ARG A 501 -35.71 25.04 -5.55
C ARG A 501 -34.98 26.37 -5.29
N GLY A 502 -34.38 26.48 -4.11
CA GLY A 502 -33.43 27.54 -3.76
C GLY A 502 -32.01 26.98 -3.82
N THR A 503 -31.17 27.64 -4.59
CA THR A 503 -29.80 27.29 -5.00
C THR A 503 -28.89 26.91 -3.82
N ILE A 504 -28.66 25.63 -3.60
CA ILE A 504 -27.40 25.13 -3.03
C ILE A 504 -26.71 24.44 -4.21
N GLU A 505 -25.62 25.01 -4.71
CA GLU A 505 -24.79 24.31 -5.70
C GLU A 505 -24.36 22.96 -5.09
N PRO A 506 -24.78 21.83 -5.65
CA PRO A 506 -24.41 20.54 -5.11
C PRO A 506 -22.92 20.33 -5.37
N ASN A 507 -22.14 20.20 -4.30
CA ASN A 507 -20.75 19.76 -4.40
C ASN A 507 -20.75 18.32 -4.96
N GLU A 508 -20.31 18.16 -6.22
CA GLU A 508 -20.24 16.86 -6.90
C GLU A 508 -19.29 15.87 -6.20
N ILE A 509 -18.28 16.37 -5.48
CA ILE A 509 -17.34 15.58 -4.68
C ILE A 509 -18.00 15.05 -3.41
N LEU A 510 -18.79 15.87 -2.70
CA LEU A 510 -19.60 15.39 -1.56
C LEU A 510 -20.70 14.40 -1.99
N ARG A 511 -21.08 14.40 -3.28
CA ARG A 511 -21.94 13.37 -3.88
C ARG A 511 -21.20 12.09 -4.26
N TYR A 512 -19.86 12.06 -4.26
CA TYR A 512 -19.04 10.92 -4.66
C TYR A 512 -17.95 10.63 -3.63
N LEU A 513 -18.34 10.01 -2.51
CA LEU A 513 -17.38 9.61 -1.46
C LEU A 513 -16.98 8.15 -1.63
N ASN A 514 -15.67 7.90 -1.75
CA ASN A 514 -15.10 6.56 -1.73
C ASN A 514 -14.69 6.23 -0.29
N ALA A 515 -15.41 5.30 0.33
CA ALA A 515 -15.27 5.03 1.75
C ALA A 515 -14.89 3.57 2.02
N ARG A 516 -14.05 3.34 3.03
CA ARG A 516 -13.73 2.00 3.50
C ARG A 516 -14.89 1.42 4.30
N TYR A 517 -15.30 0.19 3.96
CA TYR A 517 -16.39 -0.51 4.62
C TYR A 517 -15.85 -1.43 5.73
N ILE A 518 -16.43 -1.34 6.93
CA ILE A 518 -16.13 -2.23 8.06
C ILE A 518 -17.42 -2.91 8.53
N SER A 519 -17.41 -4.24 8.58
CA SER A 519 -18.54 -5.04 9.12
C SER A 519 -18.47 -5.15 10.66
N PRO A 520 -19.57 -5.48 11.36
CA PRO A 520 -19.58 -5.58 12.82
C PRO A 520 -18.66 -6.68 13.34
N VAL A 521 -18.58 -7.83 12.65
CA VAL A 521 -17.68 -8.91 13.04
C VAL A 521 -16.22 -8.54 12.79
N GLU A 522 -15.90 -7.83 11.70
CA GLU A 522 -14.55 -7.28 11.50
C GLU A 522 -14.20 -6.31 12.63
N ALA A 523 -15.12 -5.40 12.98
CA ALA A 523 -14.92 -4.44 14.06
C ALA A 523 -14.61 -5.16 15.38
N CYS A 524 -15.41 -6.14 15.78
CA CYS A 524 -15.17 -6.94 16.98
C CYS A 524 -13.81 -7.68 16.93
N MET A 525 -13.46 -8.31 15.80
CA MET A 525 -12.16 -8.97 15.66
C MET A 525 -10.99 -8.01 15.84
N ARG A 526 -11.07 -6.79 15.27
CA ARG A 526 -10.04 -5.75 15.41
C ARG A 526 -9.97 -5.18 16.82
N LEU A 527 -11.11 -4.96 17.46
CA LEU A 527 -11.21 -4.46 18.84
C LEU A 527 -10.62 -5.47 19.83
N LEU A 528 -10.85 -6.77 19.62
CA LEU A 528 -10.29 -7.87 20.41
C LEU A 528 -8.83 -8.24 20.03
N ASP A 529 -8.21 -7.48 19.13
CA ASP A 529 -6.85 -7.71 18.63
C ASP A 529 -6.62 -9.11 18.00
N PHE A 530 -7.67 -9.68 17.41
CA PHE A 530 -7.58 -10.95 16.69
C PHE A 530 -6.91 -10.80 15.33
N SER A 531 -6.01 -11.75 15.02
CA SER A 531 -5.24 -11.70 13.79
C SER A 531 -6.06 -12.12 12.58
N VAL A 532 -6.35 -11.16 11.69
CA VAL A 532 -7.07 -11.40 10.42
C VAL A 532 -6.16 -11.91 9.29
N GLN A 533 -4.88 -12.12 9.54
CA GLN A 533 -3.94 -12.71 8.60
C GLN A 533 -2.82 -13.39 9.37
N GLY A 534 -2.15 -14.37 8.77
CA GLY A 534 -1.03 -15.03 9.44
C GLY A 534 -0.27 -15.99 8.55
N LYS A 535 0.83 -16.49 9.10
CA LYS A 535 1.77 -17.38 8.41
C LYS A 535 2.59 -18.14 9.44
N THR A 536 3.08 -19.31 9.04
CA THR A 536 3.95 -20.19 9.84
C THR A 536 5.33 -19.59 10.10
N HIS A 537 5.86 -18.80 9.16
CA HIS A 537 7.24 -18.32 9.21
C HIS A 537 7.33 -16.88 9.70
N SER A 538 8.27 -16.63 10.60
CA SER A 538 8.71 -15.29 10.94
C SER A 538 9.57 -14.72 9.81
N ILE A 539 9.12 -13.63 9.18
CA ILE A 539 9.88 -12.99 8.10
C ILE A 539 10.65 -11.81 8.69
N VAL A 540 11.98 -11.90 8.66
CA VAL A 540 12.86 -10.81 9.10
C VAL A 540 13.22 -9.97 7.88
N GLN A 541 12.76 -8.73 7.87
CA GLN A 541 13.07 -7.79 6.80
C GLN A 541 14.50 -7.27 6.97
N LEU A 542 15.38 -7.71 6.09
CA LEU A 542 16.79 -7.34 6.09
C LEU A 542 16.96 -6.06 5.26
N THR A 543 17.28 -4.97 5.94
CA THR A 543 17.58 -3.69 5.31
C THR A 543 18.94 -3.71 4.64
N ILE A 544 19.07 -2.89 3.59
CA ILE A 544 20.25 -2.73 2.76
C ILE A 544 20.50 -1.23 2.64
N HIS A 545 21.76 -0.82 2.80
CA HIS A 545 22.22 0.56 2.66
C HIS A 545 23.70 0.55 2.29
N LEU A 546 24.17 1.58 1.62
CA LEU A 546 25.61 1.77 1.39
C LEU A 546 26.29 2.18 2.70
N GLU A 547 27.62 2.22 2.68
CA GLU A 547 28.42 2.56 3.85
C GLU A 547 28.09 3.98 4.36
N ASN A 548 27.67 4.06 5.63
CA ASN A 548 27.21 5.28 6.30
C ASN A 548 25.92 5.91 5.74
N GLU A 549 25.20 5.24 4.84
CA GLU A 549 23.93 5.73 4.27
C GLU A 549 22.68 5.08 4.88
N GLN A 550 22.80 4.44 6.05
CA GLN A 550 21.63 3.91 6.75
C GLN A 550 20.71 5.04 7.22
N LEU A 551 19.40 4.85 7.05
CA LEU A 551 18.41 5.77 7.61
C LEU A 551 18.38 5.66 9.13
N VAL A 552 18.48 6.81 9.80
CA VAL A 552 18.36 6.96 11.25
C VAL A 552 17.11 7.77 11.54
N THR A 553 16.24 7.23 12.39
CA THR A 553 15.06 7.94 12.88
C THR A 553 15.39 8.70 14.16
N PHE A 554 14.88 9.92 14.32
CA PHE A 554 15.09 10.74 15.52
C PHE A 554 13.96 11.74 15.79
N ARG A 555 13.89 12.16 17.05
CA ARG A 555 13.15 13.36 17.48
C ARG A 555 14.02 14.59 17.35
N SER A 556 13.38 15.72 17.10
CA SER A 556 14.06 17.02 17.07
C SER A 556 14.75 17.36 18.40
N SER A 557 14.28 16.79 19.51
CA SER A 557 14.85 16.97 20.86
C SER A 557 15.84 15.87 21.28
N ASP A 558 16.14 14.90 20.41
CA ASP A 558 17.08 13.84 20.76
C ASP A 558 18.53 14.38 20.78
N ASN A 559 19.36 13.90 21.73
CA ASN A 559 20.79 14.20 21.73
C ASN A 559 21.46 13.65 20.45
N PRO A 560 22.12 14.49 19.62
CA PRO A 560 22.70 14.07 18.33
C PRO A 560 23.74 12.94 18.43
N ASP A 561 24.60 12.95 19.44
CA ASP A 561 25.61 11.90 19.64
C ASP A 561 24.95 10.56 19.99
N GLN A 562 23.86 10.58 20.76
CA GLN A 562 23.05 9.39 20.99
C GLN A 562 22.34 8.93 19.72
N VAL A 563 21.89 9.86 18.86
CA VAL A 563 21.29 9.54 17.55
C VAL A 563 22.30 8.84 16.64
N LEU A 564 23.55 9.30 16.60
CA LEU A 564 24.61 8.62 15.87
C LEU A 564 24.98 7.29 16.51
N THR A 565 25.17 7.24 17.82
CA THR A 565 25.52 6.00 18.53
C THR A 565 24.48 4.90 18.28
N ARG A 566 23.18 5.22 18.38
CA ARG A 566 22.12 4.27 18.06
C ARG A 566 22.07 3.99 16.56
N GLY A 567 22.30 4.96 15.69
CA GLY A 567 22.23 4.85 14.22
C GLY A 567 23.37 4.05 13.59
N ARG A 568 24.50 3.89 14.30
CA ARG A 568 25.70 3.22 13.82
C ARG A 568 25.51 1.72 13.51
N HIS A 569 24.71 1.04 14.32
CA HIS A 569 24.51 -0.41 14.19
C HIS A 569 23.20 -0.75 13.50
N THR A 570 23.29 -1.57 12.46
CA THR A 570 22.17 -2.12 11.69
C THR A 570 22.29 -3.64 11.62
N MET A 571 21.25 -4.30 11.12
CA MET A 571 21.30 -5.74 10.84
C MET A 571 22.44 -6.11 9.88
N LEU A 572 22.75 -5.24 8.91
CA LEU A 572 23.81 -5.45 7.92
C LEU A 572 25.20 -5.25 8.51
N THR A 573 25.42 -4.15 9.25
CA THR A 573 26.74 -3.91 9.86
C THR A 573 27.06 -4.96 10.93
N ARG A 574 26.07 -5.39 11.73
CA ARG A 574 26.25 -6.49 12.69
C ARG A 574 26.39 -7.86 12.03
N PHE A 575 25.91 -8.04 10.79
CA PHE A 575 26.18 -9.26 10.04
C PHE A 575 27.65 -9.32 9.63
N PHE A 576 28.22 -8.21 9.16
CA PHE A 576 29.65 -8.11 8.85
C PHE A 576 30.53 -8.39 10.08
N GLU A 577 30.21 -7.79 11.23
CA GLU A 577 30.90 -8.07 12.49
C GLU A 577 30.77 -9.54 12.93
N LEU A 578 29.61 -10.15 12.71
CA LEU A 578 29.38 -11.57 13.00
C LEU A 578 30.27 -12.46 12.12
N CYS A 579 30.40 -12.15 10.84
CA CYS A 579 31.30 -12.84 9.90
C CYS A 579 32.79 -12.61 10.23
N ALA A 580 33.13 -11.48 10.84
CA ALA A 580 34.49 -11.15 11.29
C ALA A 580 34.85 -11.80 12.63
N SER A 581 33.87 -12.37 13.35
CA SER A 581 34.09 -12.98 14.66
C SER A 581 34.97 -14.23 14.55
N GLU A 582 36.00 -14.30 15.42
CA GLU A 582 36.84 -15.49 15.59
C GLU A 582 36.35 -16.43 16.71
N ALA A 583 35.16 -16.16 17.26
CA ALA A 583 34.58 -17.02 18.29
C ALA A 583 34.28 -18.41 17.70
N PRO A 584 34.65 -19.52 18.39
CA PRO A 584 34.43 -20.88 17.88
C PRO A 584 32.98 -21.18 17.52
N GLU A 585 32.04 -20.62 18.28
CA GLU A 585 30.61 -20.74 18.04
C GLU A 585 30.12 -20.01 16.78
N ASN A 586 30.92 -19.12 16.19
CA ASN A 586 30.57 -18.25 15.05
C ASN A 586 31.29 -18.65 13.74
N GLN A 587 31.83 -19.87 13.63
CA GLN A 587 32.51 -20.31 12.41
C GLN A 587 31.57 -20.69 11.25
N GLU A 588 30.33 -21.12 11.54
CA GLU A 588 29.37 -21.50 10.49
C GLU A 588 28.88 -20.27 9.70
N GLU A 589 28.96 -19.08 10.31
CA GLU A 589 28.45 -17.80 9.86
C GLU A 589 29.29 -17.24 8.71
N LYS A 590 30.60 -17.55 8.72
CA LYS A 590 31.52 -17.27 7.60
C LYS A 590 31.09 -18.00 6.30
N ALA A 591 30.27 -19.05 6.42
CA ALA A 591 29.69 -19.78 5.29
C ALA A 591 28.24 -19.38 4.94
N MET A 592 27.65 -18.40 5.65
CA MET A 592 26.28 -17.94 5.44
C MET A 592 26.22 -16.71 4.55
N VAL A 593 25.16 -16.62 3.74
CA VAL A 593 24.75 -15.38 3.07
C VAL A 593 23.83 -14.58 3.99
N TYR A 594 23.73 -13.26 3.79
CA TYR A 594 22.98 -12.36 4.67
C TYR A 594 21.52 -12.80 4.88
N GLN A 595 20.86 -13.29 3.82
CA GLN A 595 19.47 -13.76 3.86
C GLN A 595 19.24 -15.01 4.72
N ASP A 596 20.28 -15.79 5.00
CA ASP A 596 20.16 -17.01 5.80
C ASP A 596 20.35 -16.76 7.30
N ILE A 597 20.91 -15.62 7.70
CA ILE A 597 21.17 -15.30 9.11
C ILE A 597 19.92 -15.47 9.99
N PRO A 598 18.72 -15.00 9.61
CA PRO A 598 17.52 -15.18 10.42
C PRO A 598 17.10 -16.62 10.71
N LYS A 599 17.57 -17.60 9.91
CA LYS A 599 17.30 -19.03 10.11
C LYS A 599 17.97 -19.54 11.39
N LYS A 600 19.15 -19.02 11.75
CA LYS A 600 19.92 -19.41 12.95
C LYS A 600 19.94 -18.35 14.05
N PHE A 601 19.72 -17.08 13.70
CA PHE A 601 19.79 -15.96 14.62
C PHE A 601 18.47 -15.21 14.71
N ARG A 602 18.23 -14.59 15.86
CA ARG A 602 17.20 -13.57 16.03
C ARG A 602 17.87 -12.20 16.19
N TRP A 603 17.23 -11.16 15.67
CA TRP A 603 17.66 -9.80 15.92
C TRP A 603 17.16 -9.36 17.29
N ASP A 604 18.07 -8.90 18.15
CA ASP A 604 17.73 -8.22 19.39
C ASP A 604 17.85 -6.71 19.20
N ALA A 605 16.69 -6.04 19.12
CA ALA A 605 16.60 -4.63 18.76
C ALA A 605 17.11 -3.68 19.85
N LYS A 606 17.09 -4.10 21.13
CA LYS A 606 17.55 -3.26 22.26
C LYS A 606 19.07 -3.05 22.22
N PRO A 607 19.91 -4.10 22.28
CA PRO A 607 21.36 -3.99 22.11
C PRO A 607 21.80 -3.91 20.64
N LYS A 608 20.87 -4.00 19.67
CA LYS A 608 21.14 -4.06 18.23
C LYS A 608 22.20 -5.11 17.88
N LYS A 609 21.90 -6.39 18.16
CA LYS A 609 22.81 -7.51 17.86
C LYS A 609 22.08 -8.77 17.37
N TRP A 610 22.80 -9.61 16.64
CA TRP A 610 22.36 -10.96 16.30
C TRP A 610 22.58 -11.89 17.49
N VAL A 611 21.55 -12.64 17.87
CA VAL A 611 21.59 -13.61 18.97
C VAL A 611 21.23 -14.99 18.43
N ARG A 612 22.11 -15.97 18.66
CA ARG A 612 21.87 -17.35 18.21
C ARG A 612 20.61 -17.91 18.86
N ARG A 613 19.77 -18.56 18.05
CA ARG A 613 18.53 -19.19 18.53
C ARG A 613 18.88 -20.44 19.32
N LYS A 614 18.26 -20.59 20.50
CA LYS A 614 18.38 -21.79 21.34
C LYS A 614 17.41 -22.91 20.94
N GLN A 615 16.33 -22.55 20.26
CA GLN A 615 15.28 -23.45 19.79
C GLN A 615 14.99 -23.15 18.33
N PHE A 616 14.58 -24.18 17.59
CA PHE A 616 14.17 -24.02 16.21
C PHE A 616 12.93 -23.11 16.14
N GLN A 617 13.02 -22.08 15.30
CA GLN A 617 11.87 -21.28 14.91
C GLN A 617 11.97 -21.05 13.41
N ALA A 618 10.89 -21.39 12.69
CA ALA A 618 10.78 -21.19 11.26
C ALA A 618 10.91 -19.69 10.92
N ALA A 619 12.05 -19.29 10.34
CA ALA A 619 12.37 -17.91 10.05
C ALA A 619 13.05 -17.74 8.69
N ILE A 620 12.68 -16.70 7.95
CA ILE A 620 13.23 -16.38 6.62
C ILE A 620 13.74 -14.94 6.63
N GLY A 621 14.96 -14.73 6.14
CA GLY A 621 15.48 -13.40 5.83
C GLY A 621 14.98 -12.93 4.47
N ARG A 622 14.24 -11.83 4.46
CA ARG A 622 13.80 -11.16 3.23
C ARG A 622 14.55 -9.85 3.10
N MET A 623 15.53 -9.82 2.20
CA MET A 623 16.15 -8.57 1.79
C MET A 623 15.14 -7.64 1.12
N VAL A 624 15.20 -6.36 1.48
CA VAL A 624 14.34 -5.33 0.89
C VAL A 624 14.49 -5.29 -0.64
N HIS A 625 13.41 -4.89 -1.30
CA HIS A 625 13.47 -4.61 -2.74
C HIS A 625 14.34 -3.38 -2.96
N VAL A 626 15.19 -3.44 -3.97
CA VAL A 626 16.02 -2.33 -4.42
C VAL A 626 15.71 -2.14 -5.90
N SER A 627 15.38 -0.91 -6.27
CA SER A 627 15.14 -0.57 -7.67
C SER A 627 16.43 -0.76 -8.47
N PRO A 628 16.39 -1.37 -9.67
CA PRO A 628 17.52 -1.40 -10.58
C PRO A 628 18.07 0.00 -10.92
N ARG A 629 17.25 1.05 -10.81
CA ARG A 629 17.66 2.45 -10.95
C ARG A 629 18.66 2.90 -9.87
N ASP A 630 18.65 2.29 -8.68
CA ASP A 630 19.68 2.48 -7.67
C ASP A 630 20.77 1.42 -7.87
N MET A 631 21.57 1.61 -8.92
CA MET A 631 22.54 0.61 -9.41
C MET A 631 23.45 0.09 -8.30
N ASN A 632 24.01 0.99 -7.48
CA ASN A 632 24.93 0.62 -6.41
C ASN A 632 24.26 -0.27 -5.36
N LYS A 633 23.09 0.10 -4.83
CA LYS A 633 22.38 -0.76 -3.86
C LYS A 633 21.87 -2.04 -4.52
N PHE A 634 21.50 -2.00 -5.81
CA PHE A 634 21.02 -3.16 -6.55
C PHE A 634 22.12 -4.22 -6.67
N TYR A 635 23.31 -3.86 -7.17
CA TYR A 635 24.43 -4.79 -7.29
C TYR A 635 24.98 -5.22 -5.93
N MET A 636 24.96 -4.34 -4.91
CA MET A 636 25.29 -4.74 -3.53
C MET A 636 24.32 -5.81 -3.02
N ARG A 637 23.02 -5.67 -3.29
CA ARG A 637 22.02 -6.70 -2.96
C ARG A 637 22.31 -8.01 -3.69
N VAL A 638 22.69 -7.97 -4.97
CA VAL A 638 23.08 -9.16 -5.74
C VAL A 638 24.25 -9.88 -5.06
N LEU A 639 25.27 -9.14 -4.63
CA LEU A 639 26.41 -9.71 -3.90
C LEU A 639 25.98 -10.31 -2.56
N LEU A 640 25.16 -9.61 -1.75
CA LEU A 640 24.66 -10.10 -0.46
C LEU A 640 23.77 -11.36 -0.57
N CYS A 641 23.14 -11.60 -1.72
CA CYS A 641 22.39 -12.83 -2.00
C CYS A 641 23.29 -14.07 -2.15
N ARG A 642 24.54 -13.89 -2.60
CA ARG A 642 25.37 -14.98 -3.12
C ARG A 642 26.72 -15.12 -2.41
N ARG A 643 27.31 -14.02 -1.97
CA ARG A 643 28.57 -14.01 -1.22
C ARG A 643 28.36 -14.44 0.22
N LYS A 644 29.15 -15.43 0.62
CA LYS A 644 29.21 -15.96 1.99
C LYS A 644 30.24 -15.18 2.81
N GLY A 645 29.90 -14.92 4.06
CA GLY A 645 30.84 -14.41 5.06
C GLY A 645 31.54 -13.06 4.80
N PRO A 646 30.98 -12.07 4.07
CA PRO A 646 31.63 -10.77 3.97
C PRO A 646 31.74 -10.11 5.35
N GLN A 647 32.88 -9.48 5.62
CA GLN A 647 33.27 -8.88 6.91
C GLN A 647 33.23 -7.35 6.91
N SER A 648 33.02 -6.74 5.75
CA SER A 648 32.86 -5.29 5.59
C SER A 648 32.25 -4.95 4.23
N PHE A 649 31.87 -3.68 4.03
CA PHE A 649 31.45 -3.15 2.73
C PHE A 649 32.55 -3.29 1.66
N GLU A 650 33.80 -3.08 2.05
CA GLU A 650 34.98 -3.24 1.18
C GLU A 650 35.20 -4.70 0.78
N GLN A 651 35.17 -5.63 1.75
CA GLN A 651 35.38 -7.04 1.47
C GLN A 651 34.27 -7.62 0.58
N LEU A 652 33.05 -7.07 0.66
CA LEU A 652 31.95 -7.44 -0.23
C LEU A 652 32.30 -7.17 -1.72
N ARG A 653 33.09 -6.12 -2.00
CA ARG A 653 33.60 -5.76 -3.34
C ARG A 653 34.99 -6.34 -3.66
N THR A 654 35.60 -7.07 -2.74
CA THR A 654 36.94 -7.65 -2.93
C THR A 654 36.83 -9.04 -3.52
N VAL A 655 37.35 -9.26 -4.73
CA VAL A 655 37.34 -10.56 -5.43
C VAL A 655 38.78 -10.92 -5.79
N ASP A 656 39.22 -12.12 -5.42
CA ASP A 656 40.59 -12.62 -5.65
C ASP A 656 41.71 -11.67 -5.19
N GLY A 657 41.47 -10.96 -4.07
CA GLY A 657 42.42 -10.00 -3.50
C GLY A 657 42.38 -8.60 -4.13
N VAL A 658 41.52 -8.35 -5.12
CA VAL A 658 41.35 -7.05 -5.76
C VAL A 658 40.04 -6.41 -5.30
N THR A 659 40.13 -5.21 -4.72
CA THR A 659 38.97 -4.39 -4.36
C THR A 659 38.48 -3.60 -5.56
N TYR A 660 37.27 -3.89 -6.03
CA TYR A 660 36.66 -3.19 -7.16
C TYR A 660 35.99 -1.89 -6.73
N GLU A 661 36.02 -0.88 -7.60
CA GLU A 661 35.45 0.44 -7.33
C GLU A 661 33.92 0.38 -7.16
N THR A 662 33.23 -0.42 -7.96
CA THR A 662 31.77 -0.55 -7.88
C THR A 662 31.32 -1.97 -7.53
N TYR A 663 30.14 -2.09 -6.92
CA TYR A 663 29.51 -3.39 -6.67
C TYR A 663 29.17 -4.14 -7.96
N ARG A 664 28.92 -3.42 -9.08
CA ARG A 664 28.68 -4.00 -10.41
C ARG A 664 29.90 -4.78 -10.89
N GLN A 665 31.08 -4.14 -10.87
CA GLN A 665 32.32 -4.76 -11.31
C GLN A 665 32.66 -6.02 -10.50
N ALA A 666 32.49 -5.96 -9.17
CA ALA A 666 32.68 -7.14 -8.31
C ALA A 666 31.71 -8.27 -8.65
N ALA A 667 30.42 -7.96 -8.91
CA ALA A 667 29.42 -8.94 -9.30
C ALA A 667 29.71 -9.57 -10.68
N LEU A 668 30.15 -8.76 -11.65
CA LEU A 668 30.57 -9.20 -12.98
C LEU A 668 31.75 -10.17 -12.87
N LYS A 669 32.80 -9.80 -12.12
CA LYS A 669 33.98 -10.65 -11.93
C LYS A 669 33.65 -12.01 -11.31
N LEU A 670 32.66 -12.06 -10.42
CA LEU A 670 32.18 -13.28 -9.78
C LEU A 670 31.26 -14.13 -10.69
N GLY A 671 30.96 -13.68 -11.91
CA GLY A 671 30.05 -14.37 -12.83
C GLY A 671 28.60 -14.40 -12.32
N TYR A 672 28.20 -13.38 -11.55
CA TYR A 672 26.84 -13.27 -11.00
C TYR A 672 25.85 -12.59 -11.95
N LEU A 673 26.37 -12.04 -13.06
CA LEU A 673 25.62 -11.46 -14.17
C LEU A 673 25.73 -12.44 -15.35
N GLU A 674 24.66 -12.59 -16.12
CA GLU A 674 24.63 -13.43 -17.33
C GLU A 674 25.57 -12.83 -18.40
N ASP A 675 26.23 -13.67 -19.20
CA ASP A 675 27.01 -13.19 -20.34
C ASP A 675 26.09 -12.78 -21.49
N ASP A 676 26.61 -11.95 -22.40
CA ASP A 676 25.79 -11.41 -23.49
C ASP A 676 25.67 -12.36 -24.70
N ALA A 677 26.07 -13.63 -24.56
CA ALA A 677 26.13 -14.56 -25.68
C ALA A 677 24.76 -14.82 -26.29
N GLU A 678 23.71 -14.88 -25.47
CA GLU A 678 22.33 -15.04 -25.94
C GLU A 678 21.83 -13.79 -26.69
N TRP A 679 22.23 -12.60 -26.25
CA TRP A 679 21.87 -11.33 -26.91
C TRP A 679 22.60 -11.17 -28.24
N VAL A 680 23.88 -11.55 -28.28
CA VAL A 680 24.67 -11.59 -29.52
C VAL A 680 24.06 -12.58 -30.50
N ALA A 681 23.68 -13.78 -30.06
CA ALA A 681 23.02 -14.76 -30.93
C ALA A 681 21.66 -14.27 -31.45
N CYS A 682 20.84 -13.67 -30.58
CA CYS A 682 19.54 -13.09 -30.92
C CYS A 682 19.68 -11.94 -31.95
N MET A 683 20.61 -11.01 -31.71
CA MET A 683 20.89 -9.91 -32.64
C MET A 683 21.47 -10.41 -33.96
N THR A 684 22.32 -11.43 -33.95
CA THR A 684 22.87 -12.07 -35.17
C THR A 684 21.78 -12.68 -36.04
N GLU A 685 20.85 -13.43 -35.43
CA GLU A 685 19.72 -14.02 -36.16
C GLU A 685 18.79 -12.93 -36.71
N ALA A 686 18.48 -11.93 -35.89
CA ALA A 686 17.62 -10.84 -36.29
C ALA A 686 18.23 -10.03 -37.44
N ALA A 687 19.54 -9.76 -37.43
CA ALA A 687 20.24 -9.00 -38.46
C ALA A 687 20.10 -9.63 -39.85
N ALA A 688 19.99 -10.96 -39.93
CA ALA A 688 19.76 -11.67 -41.19
C ALA A 688 18.32 -11.56 -41.74
N LEU A 689 17.35 -11.18 -40.91
CA LEU A 689 15.92 -11.31 -41.22
C LEU A 689 15.13 -9.98 -41.14
N LYS A 690 15.63 -9.00 -40.38
CA LYS A 690 14.90 -7.79 -39.99
C LYS A 690 15.45 -6.54 -40.66
N LYS A 691 14.60 -5.52 -40.82
CA LYS A 691 15.04 -4.21 -41.32
C LYS A 691 15.72 -3.40 -40.22
N PRO A 692 16.61 -2.44 -40.54
CA PRO A 692 17.37 -1.67 -39.56
C PRO A 692 16.54 -1.01 -38.45
N TYR A 693 15.37 -0.44 -38.78
CA TYR A 693 14.46 0.11 -37.78
C TYR A 693 13.91 -0.96 -36.80
N GLU A 694 13.54 -2.14 -37.31
CA GLU A 694 13.09 -3.27 -36.48
C GLU A 694 14.24 -3.83 -35.62
N LEU A 695 15.47 -3.78 -36.12
CA LEU A 695 16.67 -4.11 -35.35
C LEU A 695 16.93 -3.12 -34.22
N ARG A 696 16.77 -1.81 -34.47
CA ARG A 696 16.84 -0.77 -33.42
C ARG A 696 15.76 -0.96 -32.36
N GLN A 697 14.56 -1.38 -32.73
CA GLN A 697 13.49 -1.74 -31.78
C GLN A 697 13.86 -2.94 -30.90
N LEU A 698 14.42 -4.00 -31.51
CA LEU A 698 14.88 -5.17 -30.79
C LEU A 698 16.03 -4.81 -29.85
N PHE A 699 17.02 -4.04 -30.32
CA PHE A 699 18.14 -3.55 -29.52
C PHE A 699 17.65 -2.74 -28.31
N ALA A 700 16.75 -1.77 -28.52
CA ALA A 700 16.12 -0.99 -27.45
C ALA A 700 15.40 -1.89 -26.43
N THR A 701 14.67 -2.90 -26.91
CA THR A 701 13.97 -3.86 -26.05
C THR A 701 14.95 -4.69 -25.22
N ILE A 702 16.04 -5.16 -25.83
CA ILE A 702 17.07 -5.95 -25.16
C ILE A 702 17.72 -5.11 -24.04
N ILE A 703 18.17 -3.89 -24.32
CA ILE A 703 18.85 -3.07 -23.30
C ILE A 703 17.90 -2.53 -22.21
N VAL A 704 16.59 -2.40 -22.48
CA VAL A 704 15.60 -1.97 -21.48
C VAL A 704 15.14 -3.13 -20.59
N TYR A 705 14.91 -4.30 -21.17
CA TYR A 705 14.24 -5.41 -20.49
C TYR A 705 15.16 -6.57 -20.13
N SER A 706 16.37 -6.60 -20.67
CA SER A 706 17.35 -7.67 -20.47
C SER A 706 18.59 -7.11 -19.77
N GLN A 707 19.21 -7.90 -18.90
CA GLN A 707 20.39 -7.48 -18.15
C GLN A 707 21.64 -7.64 -19.01
N VAL A 708 21.81 -6.79 -20.01
CA VAL A 708 22.99 -6.78 -20.88
C VAL A 708 24.19 -6.30 -20.08
N SER A 709 25.25 -7.11 -20.06
CA SER A 709 26.45 -6.88 -19.26
C SER A 709 27.39 -5.84 -19.89
N GLU A 710 27.57 -5.86 -21.21
CA GLU A 710 28.51 -5.06 -22.01
C GLU A 710 27.78 -4.37 -23.19
N ILE A 711 26.87 -3.44 -22.88
CA ILE A 711 26.02 -2.74 -23.86
C ILE A 711 26.84 -2.11 -25.00
N ARG A 712 28.01 -1.55 -24.69
CA ARG A 712 28.89 -0.95 -25.69
C ARG A 712 29.41 -1.96 -26.71
N GLN A 713 29.85 -3.14 -26.27
CA GLN A 713 30.31 -4.17 -27.19
C GLN A 713 29.18 -4.63 -28.11
N LEU A 714 27.97 -4.81 -27.56
CA LEU A 714 26.80 -5.19 -28.35
C LEU A 714 26.43 -4.11 -29.37
N TRP A 715 26.48 -2.82 -28.98
CA TRP A 715 26.27 -1.71 -29.90
C TRP A 715 27.31 -1.68 -31.02
N ASP A 716 28.60 -1.71 -30.67
CA ASP A 716 29.70 -1.63 -31.64
C ASP A 716 29.66 -2.82 -32.61
N GLN A 717 29.27 -4.01 -32.16
CA GLN A 717 29.17 -5.20 -32.99
C GLN A 717 28.06 -5.12 -34.05
N PHE A 718 26.91 -4.53 -33.72
CA PHE A 718 25.73 -4.47 -34.61
C PHE A 718 25.47 -3.09 -35.19
N TYR A 719 26.36 -2.11 -34.97
CA TYR A 719 26.16 -0.72 -35.39
C TYR A 719 25.91 -0.56 -36.89
N ASP A 720 26.64 -1.32 -37.72
CA ASP A 720 26.48 -1.27 -39.18
C ASP A 720 25.09 -1.76 -39.62
N ASP A 721 24.59 -2.84 -39.01
CA ASP A 721 23.24 -3.36 -39.26
C ASP A 721 22.16 -2.40 -38.74
N LEU A 722 22.41 -1.80 -37.57
CA LEU A 722 21.52 -0.83 -36.94
C LEU A 722 21.45 0.49 -37.68
N SER A 723 22.44 0.86 -38.51
CA SER A 723 22.51 2.18 -39.17
C SER A 723 22.31 2.11 -40.70
N GLN A 724 22.17 0.90 -41.26
CA GLN A 724 22.21 0.64 -42.70
C GLN A 724 21.21 1.46 -43.53
N ASP A 725 20.00 1.70 -43.03
CA ASP A 725 18.98 2.51 -43.71
C ASP A 725 19.38 3.99 -43.82
N TYR A 726 19.98 4.56 -42.77
CA TYR A 726 20.53 5.91 -42.79
C TYR A 726 21.78 5.99 -43.67
N ALA A 727 22.67 4.99 -43.60
CA ALA A 727 23.82 4.90 -44.48
C ALA A 727 23.42 4.88 -45.97
N TYR A 728 22.34 4.15 -46.31
CA TYR A 728 21.80 4.14 -47.67
C TYR A 728 21.12 5.46 -48.06
N THR A 729 20.37 6.07 -47.13
CA THR A 729 19.65 7.33 -47.36
C THR A 729 20.62 8.48 -47.62
N TYR A 730 21.72 8.53 -46.87
CA TYR A 730 22.71 9.59 -46.94
C TYR A 730 23.96 9.21 -47.76
N ARG A 731 23.86 8.20 -48.62
CA ARG A 731 24.99 7.66 -49.42
C ARG A 731 25.68 8.68 -50.34
N ALA A 732 25.00 9.77 -50.68
CA ALA A 732 25.53 10.83 -51.54
C ALA A 732 26.47 11.80 -50.79
N LEU A 733 26.42 11.83 -49.46
CA LEU A 733 27.34 12.61 -48.64
C LEU A 733 28.69 11.89 -48.54
N GLN A 734 29.76 12.62 -48.24
CA GLN A 734 31.11 12.07 -48.07
C GLN A 734 31.82 12.73 -46.88
N GLY A 735 32.84 12.03 -46.36
CA GLY A 735 33.64 12.54 -45.25
C GLY A 735 32.96 12.41 -43.89
N GLN A 736 33.53 13.09 -42.90
CA GLN A 736 33.16 12.94 -41.49
C GLN A 736 31.74 13.45 -41.18
N GLU A 737 31.27 14.47 -41.91
CA GLU A 737 29.89 14.97 -41.81
C GLU A 737 28.85 13.89 -42.11
N LYS A 738 29.16 12.95 -43.01
CA LYS A 738 28.28 11.82 -43.31
C LYS A 738 28.20 10.85 -42.12
N GLU A 739 29.35 10.47 -41.57
CA GLU A 739 29.43 9.51 -40.47
C GLU A 739 28.75 10.06 -39.20
N ASP A 740 29.02 11.33 -38.89
CA ASP A 740 28.38 12.03 -37.76
C ASP A 740 26.85 12.09 -37.94
N LEU A 741 26.37 12.37 -39.16
CA LEU A 741 24.95 12.41 -39.45
C LEU A 741 24.29 11.01 -39.33
N ILE A 742 24.92 9.96 -39.83
CA ILE A 742 24.42 8.59 -39.74
C ILE A 742 24.35 8.14 -38.27
N GLN A 743 25.42 8.38 -37.51
CA GLN A 743 25.50 8.00 -36.10
C GLN A 743 24.46 8.77 -35.28
N PHE A 744 24.34 10.09 -35.49
CA PHE A 744 23.32 10.91 -34.86
C PHE A 744 21.90 10.44 -35.18
N LYS A 745 21.59 10.13 -36.45
CA LYS A 745 20.25 9.66 -36.85
C LYS A 745 19.93 8.30 -36.25
N THR A 746 20.91 7.41 -36.18
CA THR A 746 20.79 6.08 -35.57
C THR A 746 20.54 6.19 -34.07
N LEU A 747 21.34 6.99 -33.36
CA LEU A 747 21.19 7.25 -31.93
C LEU A 747 19.89 7.97 -31.61
N LYS A 748 19.47 8.95 -32.43
CA LYS A 748 18.19 9.63 -32.24
C LYS A 748 17.02 8.68 -32.41
N SER A 749 17.05 7.83 -33.45
CA SER A 749 16.04 6.79 -33.63
C SER A 749 16.00 5.81 -32.47
N LEU A 750 17.15 5.47 -31.87
CA LEU A 750 17.22 4.63 -30.68
C LEU A 750 16.66 5.37 -29.45
N HIS A 751 17.00 6.64 -29.28
CA HIS A 751 16.50 7.50 -28.21
C HIS A 751 14.98 7.58 -28.22
N ASP A 752 14.38 7.83 -29.38
CA ASP A 752 12.92 7.89 -29.54
C ASP A 752 12.24 6.56 -29.14
N LEU A 753 12.89 5.41 -29.39
CA LEU A 753 12.40 4.07 -29.01
C LEU A 753 12.54 3.80 -27.52
N LEU A 754 13.64 4.25 -26.90
CA LEU A 754 13.87 4.12 -25.46
C LEU A 754 12.86 4.94 -24.65
N GLN A 755 12.50 6.12 -25.15
CA GLN A 755 11.55 7.01 -24.49
C GLN A 755 10.14 6.42 -24.35
N ILE A 756 9.77 5.48 -25.22
CA ILE A 756 8.50 4.72 -25.08
C ILE A 756 8.46 3.99 -23.73
N ASN A 757 9.62 3.59 -23.21
CA ASN A 757 9.76 2.87 -21.95
C ASN A 757 10.28 3.76 -20.80
N GLY A 758 10.32 5.08 -21.00
CA GLY A 758 10.76 6.04 -19.99
C GLY A 758 12.27 6.06 -19.75
N TYR A 759 13.07 5.71 -20.77
CA TYR A 759 14.53 5.80 -20.77
C TYR A 759 15.03 6.75 -21.86
N ALA A 760 16.22 7.31 -21.66
CA ALA A 760 16.99 8.08 -22.64
C ALA A 760 18.31 7.35 -22.96
N VAL A 761 18.95 7.72 -24.07
CA VAL A 761 20.33 7.27 -24.36
C VAL A 761 21.31 7.68 -23.25
N ALA A 762 21.04 8.79 -22.57
CA ALA A 762 21.84 9.27 -21.45
C ALA A 762 21.78 8.36 -20.21
N ASP A 763 20.78 7.48 -20.08
CA ASP A 763 20.71 6.50 -18.99
C ASP A 763 21.69 5.32 -19.18
N PHE A 764 22.37 5.26 -20.32
CA PHE A 764 23.31 4.21 -20.68
C PHE A 764 24.68 4.82 -20.99
N ASP A 765 25.46 5.06 -19.92
CA ASP A 765 26.78 5.74 -19.98
C ASP A 765 27.76 5.13 -21.00
N ASP A 766 27.63 3.84 -21.25
CA ASP A 766 28.52 3.08 -22.14
C ASP A 766 28.25 3.38 -23.65
N LEU A 767 27.09 3.94 -24.01
CA LEU A 767 26.71 4.29 -25.39
C LEU A 767 27.23 5.68 -25.84
N PRO A 768 27.42 5.89 -27.16
CA PRO A 768 27.65 7.23 -27.71
C PRO A 768 26.47 8.17 -27.40
N GLN A 769 26.76 9.41 -27.05
CA GLN A 769 25.77 10.35 -26.52
C GLN A 769 25.35 11.41 -27.54
N LEU A 770 24.07 11.78 -27.56
CA LEU A 770 23.53 12.76 -28.52
C LEU A 770 24.18 14.15 -28.38
N HIS A 771 24.60 14.54 -27.17
CA HIS A 771 25.27 15.82 -26.92
C HIS A 771 26.66 15.92 -27.59
N GLN A 772 27.18 14.83 -28.14
CA GLN A 772 28.41 14.83 -28.94
C GLN A 772 28.20 15.47 -30.33
N TYR A 773 26.94 15.72 -30.76
CA TYR A 773 26.58 16.30 -32.05
C TYR A 773 25.72 17.58 -31.92
N PRO A 774 26.22 18.65 -31.29
CA PRO A 774 25.41 19.81 -30.89
C PRO A 774 24.69 20.51 -32.06
N ALA A 775 25.34 20.65 -33.23
CA ALA A 775 24.72 21.30 -34.39
C ALA A 775 23.51 20.51 -34.95
N LEU A 776 23.57 19.18 -34.90
CA LEU A 776 22.50 18.29 -35.38
C LEU A 776 21.35 18.18 -34.37
N VAL A 777 21.65 18.30 -33.07
CA VAL A 777 20.63 18.43 -32.01
C VAL A 777 19.80 19.68 -32.24
N VAL A 778 20.44 20.83 -32.50
CA VAL A 778 19.74 22.10 -32.75
C VAL A 778 18.86 22.03 -34.01
N ASP A 779 19.37 21.54 -35.14
CA ASP A 779 18.57 21.35 -36.38
C ASP A 779 17.38 20.38 -36.16
N SER A 780 17.57 19.37 -35.32
CA SER A 780 16.54 18.42 -34.93
C SER A 780 15.44 19.07 -34.07
N LEU A 781 15.81 19.91 -33.11
CA LEU A 781 14.90 20.63 -32.21
C LEU A 781 14.06 21.68 -32.97
N LEU A 782 14.63 22.34 -33.97
CA LEU A 782 13.93 23.31 -34.82
C LEU A 782 12.81 22.70 -35.68
N ARG A 783 12.70 21.36 -35.76
CA ARG A 783 11.57 20.66 -36.40
C ARG A 783 10.40 20.41 -35.44
N ASN A 784 10.55 20.72 -34.15
CA ASN A 784 9.49 20.59 -33.14
C ASN A 784 8.45 21.72 -33.32
N SER A 785 7.19 21.35 -33.54
CA SER A 785 6.10 22.29 -33.83
C SER A 785 5.82 23.27 -32.70
N LEU A 786 6.17 22.93 -31.45
CA LEU A 786 5.97 23.81 -30.30
C LEU A 786 7.07 24.85 -30.17
N LEU A 787 8.33 24.46 -30.36
CA LEU A 787 9.44 25.42 -30.39
C LEU A 787 9.29 26.38 -31.58
N ARG A 788 8.85 25.87 -32.73
CA ARG A 788 8.51 26.70 -33.90
C ARG A 788 7.34 27.65 -33.62
N ARG A 789 6.33 27.21 -32.87
CA ARG A 789 5.22 28.07 -32.44
C ARG A 789 5.68 29.17 -31.47
N GLU A 790 6.60 28.88 -30.56
CA GLU A 790 7.17 29.89 -29.66
C GLU A 790 8.04 30.92 -30.40
N LEU A 791 8.73 30.53 -31.47
CA LEU A 791 9.60 31.40 -32.25
C LEU A 791 8.88 32.14 -33.41
N GLU A 792 7.84 31.56 -34.02
CA GLU A 792 7.19 32.07 -35.23
C GLU A 792 5.66 32.26 -35.10
N GLY A 793 5.05 31.81 -34.00
CA GLY A 793 3.60 31.60 -33.90
C GLY A 793 2.80 32.73 -33.22
N TYR A 794 3.45 33.76 -32.69
CA TYR A 794 2.78 34.86 -31.97
C TYR A 794 2.94 36.18 -32.70
N ASP A 795 1.84 36.93 -32.80
CA ASP A 795 1.82 38.26 -33.40
C ASP A 795 2.53 39.26 -32.46
N GLN A 796 3.67 39.78 -32.90
CA GLN A 796 4.47 40.73 -32.13
C GLN A 796 3.68 41.97 -31.73
N SER A 797 2.70 42.42 -32.52
CA SER A 797 1.86 43.57 -32.18
C SER A 797 0.94 43.31 -30.99
N ILE A 798 0.43 42.08 -30.86
CA ILE A 798 -0.40 41.66 -29.73
C ILE A 798 0.45 41.53 -28.47
N LEU A 799 1.63 40.90 -28.57
CA LEU A 799 2.55 40.80 -27.44
C LEU A 799 2.99 42.19 -26.95
N GLN A 800 3.27 43.11 -27.88
CA GLN A 800 3.65 44.49 -27.55
C GLN A 800 2.51 45.21 -26.83
N SER A 801 1.26 45.02 -27.26
CA SER A 801 0.09 45.63 -26.59
C SER A 801 -0.10 45.16 -25.13
N ILE A 802 0.36 43.94 -24.80
CA ILE A 802 0.34 43.40 -23.43
C ILE A 802 1.49 43.99 -22.63
N VAL A 803 2.69 44.04 -23.21
CA VAL A 803 3.87 44.67 -22.57
C VAL A 803 3.64 46.18 -22.31
N ASP A 804 2.95 46.89 -23.20
CA ASP A 804 2.63 48.31 -23.01
C ASP A 804 1.70 48.57 -21.80
N GLN A 805 1.05 47.52 -21.30
CA GLN A 805 0.20 47.55 -20.11
C GLN A 805 0.92 47.13 -18.83
N GLU A 806 2.26 46.94 -18.84
CA GLU A 806 3.07 46.61 -17.65
C GLU A 806 2.83 47.57 -16.46
N ASN A 807 2.44 48.81 -16.73
CA ASN A 807 2.11 49.82 -15.71
C ASN A 807 0.81 49.52 -14.93
N GLN A 808 0.04 48.51 -15.32
CA GLN A 808 -1.18 48.07 -14.63
C GLN A 808 -0.92 46.99 -13.58
N LEU A 809 0.31 46.46 -13.51
CA LEU A 809 0.71 45.53 -12.45
C LEU A 809 0.72 46.24 -11.09
N ASN A 810 0.16 45.60 -10.07
CA ASN A 810 0.29 46.11 -8.70
C ASN A 810 1.72 45.91 -8.17
N ASP A 811 2.07 46.58 -7.07
CA ASP A 811 3.44 46.56 -6.52
C ASP A 811 3.99 45.14 -6.26
N GLY A 812 3.13 44.21 -5.79
CA GLY A 812 3.52 42.83 -5.55
C GLY A 812 3.74 42.03 -6.83
N GLN A 813 2.86 42.20 -7.82
CA GLN A 813 3.03 41.61 -9.16
C GLN A 813 4.26 42.18 -9.87
N ARG A 814 4.52 43.48 -9.71
CA ARG A 814 5.66 44.16 -10.31
C ARG A 814 6.99 43.66 -9.74
N ALA A 815 7.06 43.47 -8.43
CA ALA A 815 8.25 42.90 -7.79
C ALA A 815 8.57 41.49 -8.33
N ILE A 816 7.56 40.63 -8.44
CA ILE A 816 7.72 39.27 -8.98
C ILE A 816 8.09 39.31 -10.47
N TYR A 817 7.45 40.19 -11.24
CA TYR A 817 7.74 40.39 -12.66
C TYR A 817 9.21 40.77 -12.91
N ASP A 818 9.70 41.76 -12.17
CA ASP A 818 11.06 42.27 -12.31
C ASP A 818 12.10 41.20 -11.87
N GLU A 819 11.82 40.45 -10.80
CA GLU A 819 12.70 39.37 -10.31
C GLU A 819 12.83 38.21 -11.32
N ILE A 820 11.71 37.75 -11.87
CA ILE A 820 11.69 36.66 -12.86
C ILE A 820 12.41 37.11 -14.14
N LEU A 821 12.15 38.32 -14.64
CA LEU A 821 12.82 38.80 -15.84
C LEU A 821 14.32 39.02 -15.64
N GLN A 822 14.73 39.49 -14.45
CA GLN A 822 16.15 39.57 -14.11
C GLN A 822 16.81 38.19 -14.13
N ALA A 823 16.12 37.15 -13.66
CA ALA A 823 16.61 35.77 -13.76
C ALA A 823 16.67 35.26 -15.22
N VAL A 824 15.69 35.61 -16.05
CA VAL A 824 15.64 35.25 -17.48
C VAL A 824 16.73 35.97 -18.30
N ASP A 825 17.09 37.20 -17.93
CA ASP A 825 18.12 38.00 -18.61
C ASP A 825 19.53 37.80 -18.02
N GLY A 826 19.62 37.24 -16.82
CA GLY A 826 20.87 36.99 -16.11
C GLY A 826 21.67 35.81 -16.68
N THR A 827 22.99 35.82 -16.45
CA THR A 827 23.90 34.70 -16.72
C THR A 827 23.99 33.76 -15.50
N ALA A 828 22.84 33.32 -15.00
CA ALA A 828 22.81 32.39 -13.87
C ALA A 828 23.36 31.01 -14.27
N VAL A 829 24.19 30.42 -13.41
CA VAL A 829 24.71 29.06 -13.54
C VAL A 829 23.75 28.13 -12.79
N GLY A 830 22.77 27.56 -13.48
CA GLY A 830 21.84 26.56 -12.92
C GLY A 830 20.36 26.83 -13.20
N GLU A 831 19.52 25.84 -12.89
CA GLU A 831 18.05 25.91 -12.99
C GLU A 831 17.47 26.69 -11.80
N ILE A 832 16.56 27.64 -12.05
CA ILE A 832 15.90 28.44 -11.01
C ILE A 832 14.40 28.18 -11.07
N LEU A 833 13.81 27.84 -9.93
CA LEU A 833 12.38 27.55 -9.80
C LEU A 833 11.67 28.63 -8.99
N PHE A 834 10.65 29.26 -9.58
CA PHE A 834 9.81 30.25 -8.93
C PHE A 834 8.42 29.68 -8.61
N PHE A 835 7.93 29.89 -7.40
CA PHE A 835 6.55 29.57 -7.01
C PHE A 835 5.77 30.87 -6.79
N ILE A 836 4.75 31.11 -7.60
CA ILE A 836 3.86 32.27 -7.48
C ILE A 836 2.62 31.85 -6.68
N ASP A 837 2.58 32.20 -5.40
CA ASP A 837 1.43 31.96 -4.53
C ASP A 837 0.60 33.24 -4.33
N GLY A 838 -0.72 33.06 -4.20
CA GLY A 838 -1.64 34.14 -3.84
C GLY A 838 -3.10 33.68 -3.86
N PRO A 839 -3.99 34.32 -3.07
CA PRO A 839 -5.42 34.01 -3.07
C PRO A 839 -6.09 34.10 -4.45
N GLY A 840 -7.28 33.52 -4.60
CA GLY A 840 -8.11 33.70 -5.80
C GLY A 840 -8.43 35.18 -6.05
N GLY A 841 -8.38 35.62 -7.32
CA GLY A 841 -8.69 37.01 -7.70
C GLY A 841 -7.52 38.01 -7.59
N THR A 842 -6.32 37.59 -7.21
CA THR A 842 -5.13 38.47 -7.12
C THR A 842 -4.40 38.74 -8.44
N GLY A 843 -4.99 38.36 -9.58
CA GLY A 843 -4.43 38.66 -10.90
C GLY A 843 -3.20 37.82 -11.31
N LYS A 844 -3.01 36.61 -10.76
CA LYS A 844 -1.90 35.70 -11.12
C LYS A 844 -1.81 35.42 -12.63
N SER A 845 -2.94 35.17 -13.27
CA SER A 845 -2.99 34.95 -14.74
C SER A 845 -2.56 36.19 -15.52
N THR A 846 -2.89 37.38 -15.02
CA THR A 846 -2.46 38.66 -15.60
C THR A 846 -0.93 38.77 -15.53
N LEU A 847 -0.34 38.54 -14.36
CA LEU A 847 1.11 38.54 -14.16
C LEU A 847 1.82 37.56 -15.12
N LEU A 848 1.36 36.30 -15.19
CA LEU A 848 1.91 35.30 -16.11
C LEU A 848 1.78 35.71 -17.58
N GLY A 849 0.67 36.37 -17.95
CA GLY A 849 0.47 36.92 -19.28
C GLY A 849 1.54 37.95 -19.67
N HIS A 850 1.89 38.87 -18.76
CA HIS A 850 2.95 39.86 -18.99
C HIS A 850 4.33 39.20 -19.10
N ILE A 851 4.65 38.25 -18.21
CA ILE A 851 5.94 37.53 -18.24
C ILE A 851 6.11 36.82 -19.60
N LEU A 852 5.11 36.03 -20.00
CA LEU A 852 5.14 35.30 -21.27
C LEU A 852 5.27 36.24 -22.47
N ALA A 853 4.53 37.36 -22.48
CA ALA A 853 4.60 38.33 -23.57
C ALA A 853 6.00 38.95 -23.69
N LYS A 854 6.62 39.32 -22.57
CA LYS A 854 7.95 39.93 -22.54
C LYS A 854 9.07 38.98 -22.99
N VAL A 855 9.03 37.74 -22.49
CA VAL A 855 10.03 36.72 -22.85
C VAL A 855 9.93 36.38 -24.33
N ARG A 856 8.70 36.21 -24.86
CA ARG A 856 8.46 35.95 -26.29
C ARG A 856 8.87 37.11 -27.19
N LEU A 857 8.64 38.37 -26.78
CA LEU A 857 9.11 39.55 -27.51
C LEU A 857 10.63 39.69 -27.55
N SER A 858 11.32 39.03 -26.64
CA SER A 858 12.79 39.03 -26.58
C SER A 858 13.41 37.87 -27.38
N ASP A 859 12.64 37.26 -28.28
CA ASP A 859 13.00 36.08 -29.08
C ASP A 859 13.45 34.87 -28.23
N LYS A 860 13.01 34.79 -26.97
CA LYS A 860 13.28 33.69 -26.05
C LYS A 860 12.10 32.70 -26.01
N ILE A 861 12.40 31.43 -25.69
CA ILE A 861 11.40 30.36 -25.65
C ILE A 861 10.66 30.39 -24.31
N ALA A 862 9.32 30.50 -24.35
CA ALA A 862 8.47 30.51 -23.15
C ALA A 862 7.28 29.54 -23.28
N ILE A 863 7.41 28.34 -22.71
CA ILE A 863 6.39 27.29 -22.81
C ILE A 863 5.40 27.42 -21.65
N ALA A 864 4.14 27.73 -21.96
CA ALA A 864 3.07 27.82 -20.96
C ALA A 864 2.28 26.52 -20.87
N VAL A 865 2.12 25.96 -19.67
CA VAL A 865 1.41 24.69 -19.44
C VAL A 865 0.35 24.89 -18.34
N ALA A 866 -0.81 24.25 -18.49
CA ALA A 866 -1.87 24.32 -17.49
C ALA A 866 -2.45 22.93 -17.18
N SER A 867 -2.63 22.64 -15.89
CA SER A 867 -3.18 21.36 -15.40
C SER A 867 -4.67 21.15 -15.68
N SER A 868 -5.42 22.24 -15.96
CA SER A 868 -6.83 22.18 -16.33
C SER A 868 -7.11 22.84 -17.68
N GLY A 869 -8.12 22.32 -18.40
CA GLY A 869 -8.56 22.89 -19.66
C GLY A 869 -9.03 24.35 -19.54
N ILE A 870 -9.66 24.70 -18.42
CA ILE A 870 -10.12 26.08 -18.17
C ILE A 870 -8.93 27.02 -17.95
N ALA A 871 -7.92 26.61 -17.17
CA ALA A 871 -6.72 27.42 -16.97
C ALA A 871 -5.91 27.61 -18.26
N SER A 872 -5.89 26.61 -19.17
CA SER A 872 -5.23 26.73 -20.47
C SER A 872 -5.87 27.78 -21.39
N LEU A 873 -7.15 28.13 -21.18
CA LEU A 873 -7.83 29.17 -21.96
C LEU A 873 -7.54 30.59 -21.45
N LEU A 874 -7.06 30.72 -20.21
CA LEU A 874 -6.82 32.02 -19.57
C LEU A 874 -5.42 32.58 -19.85
N ILE A 875 -4.49 31.76 -20.35
CA ILE A 875 -3.10 32.13 -20.58
C ILE A 875 -2.77 31.96 -22.06
N MET A 876 -2.24 33.01 -22.67
CA MET A 876 -1.90 33.03 -24.09
C MET A 876 -0.90 31.93 -24.44
N GLY A 877 -1.31 31.03 -25.34
CA GLY A 877 -0.47 29.94 -25.82
C GLY A 877 -0.37 28.73 -24.87
N ALA A 878 -1.06 28.76 -23.72
CA ALA A 878 -1.07 27.65 -22.78
C ALA A 878 -1.82 26.44 -23.34
N PHE A 879 -1.34 25.24 -23.00
CA PHE A 879 -1.97 23.99 -23.39
C PHE A 879 -2.19 23.07 -22.19
N ASN A 880 -3.20 22.21 -22.30
CA ASN A 880 -3.56 21.26 -21.24
C ASN A 880 -2.53 20.11 -21.15
N VAL A 881 -2.07 19.80 -19.94
CA VAL A 881 -1.17 18.66 -19.62
C VAL A 881 -1.70 17.32 -20.17
N GLN A 882 -3.01 17.12 -20.32
CA GLN A 882 -3.51 15.85 -20.89
C GLN A 882 -3.23 15.67 -22.40
N ASN A 883 -2.84 16.74 -23.12
CA ASN A 883 -2.49 16.70 -24.54
C ASN A 883 -0.96 16.70 -24.80
N THR A 884 -0.09 16.65 -23.78
CA THR A 884 1.37 16.84 -23.89
C THR A 884 2.19 15.59 -24.23
N SER A 885 1.56 14.49 -24.65
CA SER A 885 2.26 13.23 -24.96
C SER A 885 3.29 13.31 -26.11
N GLN A 886 3.48 14.48 -26.74
CA GLN A 886 4.54 14.76 -27.71
C GLN A 886 5.61 15.79 -27.27
N VAL A 887 5.48 16.42 -26.10
CA VAL A 887 6.40 17.52 -25.66
C VAL A 887 7.36 17.06 -24.56
N GLU A 888 6.89 16.20 -23.66
CA GLU A 888 7.66 15.61 -22.55
C GLU A 888 8.86 14.75 -23.01
N ARG A 889 9.16 14.73 -24.30
CA ARG A 889 10.12 13.83 -24.92
C ARG A 889 11.29 14.52 -25.61
N GLN A 890 11.44 15.85 -25.59
CA GLN A 890 12.61 16.49 -26.23
C GLN A 890 13.15 17.76 -25.57
N VAL A 891 12.55 18.23 -24.47
CA VAL A 891 13.10 19.32 -23.65
C VAL A 891 13.16 18.79 -22.23
N ASP A 892 14.34 18.80 -21.61
CA ASP A 892 14.46 18.55 -20.16
C ASP A 892 13.66 19.64 -19.44
N VAL A 893 12.41 19.28 -19.12
CA VAL A 893 11.57 20.00 -18.17
C VAL A 893 11.81 19.31 -16.84
N CYS A 894 12.23 20.10 -15.85
CA CYS A 894 12.56 19.69 -14.49
C CYS A 894 11.59 18.63 -13.94
N ASP A 895 12.17 17.70 -13.18
CA ASP A 895 11.52 16.70 -12.34
C ASP A 895 10.15 17.14 -11.77
N LEU A 896 9.08 16.76 -12.46
CA LEU A 896 7.77 16.49 -11.86
C LEU A 896 7.66 15.03 -11.37
N GLN A 897 8.72 14.23 -11.50
CA GLN A 897 8.78 12.83 -11.04
C GLN A 897 9.18 12.71 -9.56
N ALA A 898 8.52 13.48 -8.70
CA ALA A 898 8.48 13.19 -7.26
C ALA A 898 7.13 13.55 -6.63
N ILE A 899 6.03 13.41 -7.37
CA ILE A 899 4.70 13.25 -6.77
C ILE A 899 4.22 11.85 -7.15
N GLN A 900 4.31 10.93 -6.18
CA GLN A 900 3.57 9.67 -6.26
C GLN A 900 2.08 10.01 -6.39
N PRO A 901 1.30 9.31 -7.24
CA PRO A 901 -0.15 9.45 -7.29
C PRO A 901 -0.74 8.75 -6.06
N GLU A 902 -0.61 9.37 -4.90
CA GLU A 902 -1.57 9.21 -3.81
C GLU A 902 -2.46 10.47 -3.90
N ASP A 903 -3.77 10.28 -4.00
CA ASP A 903 -4.81 11.32 -4.16
C ASP A 903 -5.18 11.71 -5.62
N ALA A 904 -5.62 10.71 -6.39
CA ALA A 904 -6.65 10.96 -7.40
C ALA A 904 -8.03 10.93 -6.71
N ASP A 905 -8.40 12.02 -6.05
CA ASP A 905 -9.78 12.42 -5.73
C ASP A 905 -9.73 13.82 -5.06
N SER A 906 -9.30 14.85 -5.80
CA SER A 906 -9.56 16.25 -5.45
C SER A 906 -9.82 17.06 -6.72
N GLU A 907 -11.09 17.14 -7.12
CA GLU A 907 -11.60 18.22 -7.97
C GLU A 907 -11.69 19.54 -7.15
N ASP A 908 -10.60 19.99 -6.54
CA ASP A 908 -10.57 21.37 -6.03
C ASP A 908 -10.00 22.29 -7.10
N GLN A 909 -10.87 23.19 -7.54
CA GLN A 909 -10.64 24.27 -8.48
C GLN A 909 -9.63 25.30 -7.94
N PHE A 910 -8.35 24.96 -7.81
CA PHE A 910 -7.31 25.99 -7.65
C PHE A 910 -6.08 25.63 -8.47
N GLY A 911 -5.92 26.37 -9.57
CA GLY A 911 -4.82 26.20 -10.51
C GLY A 911 -3.48 26.55 -9.87
N ASN A 912 -2.64 25.54 -9.69
CA ASN A 912 -1.21 25.73 -9.74
C ASN A 912 -0.83 25.95 -11.21
N LEU A 913 -0.42 27.17 -11.51
CA LEU A 913 0.13 27.60 -12.79
C LEU A 913 1.65 27.68 -12.59
N GLY A 914 2.39 26.86 -13.34
CA GLY A 914 3.85 26.86 -13.41
C GLY A 914 4.30 27.32 -14.78
#